data_AF-A0A916Z9G9-F1
#
_entry.id   AF-A0A916Z9G9-F1
#
_cell.length_a   1.000
_cell.length_b   1.000
_cell.length_c   1.000
_cell.angle_alpha   90.00
_cell.angle_beta   90.00
_cell.angle_gamma   90.00
#
_symmetry.space_group_name_H-M   'P 1'
#
loop_
_entity.id
_entity.type
_entity.pdbx_description
1 polymer ?
#
loop_
_entity_poly.entity_id
_entity_poly.type
_entity_poly.pdbx_seq_one_letter_code
_entity_poly.pdbx_strand_id
1 'polypeptide(L)'
;MITVGKMTVDYETSPIGIDNARPAFSWQLQSNRRGEYQTAYRVLVSVSREGLERVIGDCWDSGRVESRDSQHIAYGGCELRSETRYYWKTKVWDRDGNESEWSDTGYWEMGLLRQEEWTGRWITAPFLPEPQPEPDLLKGVPVLWDRAVNAEETAGAKKADAESGSGSGTGEKSGDDRGKRYFRLVFEIGDEGLPAEAKLHVFAADSLYIYVNEHDEGLYYPYLQSVVLDVAGLLRQGRNVVACAADGERPGLVATLRLTYPDGSVRTYGGEGDWLASDSPQEDWTSPDSTGEGAGWRAPAKIGAFGEGDWSVYKRIHYPVNTAYGPCPVLGRAFRVEKPVAGARLYISALGIYQSRMNGVPIGNDVFAPGWTDYRTRIPYQVYDVASMLREGDNTLEADVGSGWYAGHLGICGPYHYGKKVACRAQLRIDYADGTSETIGTDEEWYAALSPIVSADIYMGETYDARLERASFASAPELQSTAFFEEGPGGRMTAQQGPAIRAVDELAPRSVRRVGEGRYIVDMGQNMVGWLRLKVTGAESGRTITLRYAERLEREDRLYRVNLRTAKQTDVYIARGAAEEQYEPRFTYHGFQYVEIEGYPDGELTTDRIAGIVVRSTAEETSEVHTSHALLNRLMDNVKWSQRGNFFGVPLDCPQRDERLGWTGDAHAFARTATYNMNCASFYGKWMADIRDAQGEDGAMPDVAPFVEHFGRGHVFFADGGVILPWTLYRVYGDKRTIESNYEAMARWIVWMENDSDENLVRRSESFGDHLSFGAETPRALINAAFFAYSVRLMARMAGEIGREEDAVRYEELFEGLKRSFQARFVREDGLVESETQTAYVLALMIGLLPKEMERAALRRLVDNIRQRDWHMTTGFMGVSYILPLLSEYGETATAYRLLLQETFPSWLYPVMNGATTIWERWDGWNEERGFQDPEMNSFNHYALGSVGEWIYRYLVGIDLDDQEAGFRSFRIRPLPGGGISSAACRYDSLYGRIESDWSIADDGLSLRVEVPANTSAELRLPAQADAEIRIDGMPIVAHAQDDDAARDGWTFIRRDVWAAYFRIGSGRYEFKVATW
;
A
#
# COMPACT_ATOMS: atom_id res chain seq x y z
N MET A 1 -0.22 -42.92 -0.56
CA MET A 1 0.81 -42.63 0.44
C MET A 1 0.85 -41.14 0.58
N ILE A 2 0.84 -40.64 1.81
CA ILE A 2 0.93 -39.22 2.11
C ILE A 2 2.40 -38.78 2.06
N THR A 3 2.68 -37.60 1.50
CA THR A 3 4.03 -37.02 1.47
C THR A 3 4.00 -35.59 1.98
N VAL A 4 5.10 -35.18 2.63
CA VAL A 4 5.30 -33.79 3.07
C VAL A 4 5.78 -32.97 1.88
N GLY A 5 5.09 -31.87 1.58
CA GLY A 5 5.38 -30.95 0.49
C GLY A 5 6.04 -29.66 0.98
N LYS A 6 5.51 -28.51 0.55
CA LYS A 6 6.02 -27.17 0.91
C LYS A 6 6.14 -27.02 2.43
N MET A 7 7.32 -26.61 2.90
CA MET A 7 7.64 -26.40 4.31
C MET A 7 8.04 -24.94 4.54
N THR A 8 7.55 -24.34 5.61
CA THR A 8 7.86 -22.95 5.96
C THR A 8 8.13 -22.77 7.45
N VAL A 9 8.91 -21.75 7.77
CA VAL A 9 9.13 -21.22 9.11
C VAL A 9 8.60 -19.79 9.12
N ASP A 10 7.60 -19.49 9.96
CA ASP A 10 6.91 -18.19 9.99
C ASP A 10 6.51 -17.69 8.58
N TYR A 11 5.85 -18.56 7.82
CA TYR A 11 5.37 -18.34 6.44
C TYR A 11 6.44 -18.25 5.34
N GLU A 12 7.73 -18.33 5.68
CA GLU A 12 8.82 -18.22 4.72
C GLU A 12 9.56 -19.55 4.50
N THR A 13 10.07 -19.75 3.28
CA THR A 13 10.88 -20.93 2.96
C THR A 13 12.33 -20.67 3.33
N SER A 14 12.81 -21.41 4.32
CA SER A 14 14.17 -21.34 4.84
C SER A 14 14.72 -19.92 5.11
N PRO A 15 14.04 -19.12 5.95
CA PRO A 15 14.36 -17.72 6.14
C PRO A 15 15.73 -17.52 6.83
N ILE A 16 16.39 -16.41 6.50
CA ILE A 16 17.68 -16.00 7.09
C ILE A 16 17.48 -14.67 7.79
N GLY A 17 18.00 -14.56 9.02
CA GLY A 17 18.01 -13.32 9.76
C GLY A 17 16.71 -13.03 10.50
N ILE A 18 15.99 -14.04 10.99
CA ILE A 18 14.79 -13.83 11.80
C ILE A 18 15.14 -13.62 13.28
N ASP A 19 14.31 -12.91 14.04
CA ASP A 19 14.49 -12.71 15.49
C ASP A 19 13.35 -13.25 16.35
N ASN A 20 12.40 -13.96 15.75
CA ASN A 20 11.35 -14.66 16.50
C ASN A 20 11.96 -15.80 17.33
N ALA A 21 11.93 -15.67 18.66
CA ALA A 21 12.47 -16.67 19.58
C ALA A 21 11.65 -17.98 19.62
N ARG A 22 10.42 -17.97 19.10
CA ARG A 22 9.54 -19.14 18.97
C ARG A 22 8.96 -19.20 17.56
N PRO A 23 9.80 -19.50 16.55
CA PRO A 23 9.33 -19.62 15.18
C PRO A 23 8.32 -20.76 15.07
N ALA A 24 7.38 -20.67 14.14
CA ALA A 24 6.41 -21.74 13.92
C ALA A 24 6.63 -22.44 12.58
N PHE A 25 6.53 -23.77 12.63
CA PHE A 25 6.67 -24.66 11.48
C PHE A 25 5.33 -24.94 10.85
N SER A 26 5.31 -24.93 9.52
CA SER A 26 4.15 -25.35 8.73
C SER A 26 4.60 -26.26 7.59
N TRP A 27 3.74 -27.21 7.24
CA TRP A 27 3.95 -28.10 6.10
C TRP A 27 2.65 -28.43 5.37
N GLN A 28 2.71 -28.46 4.05
CA GLN A 28 1.66 -28.96 3.19
C GLN A 28 1.76 -30.47 3.01
N LEU A 29 0.63 -31.12 2.80
CA LEU A 29 0.56 -32.57 2.58
C LEU A 29 0.03 -32.87 1.19
N GLN A 30 0.57 -33.89 0.56
CA GLN A 30 0.17 -34.36 -0.76
C GLN A 30 -0.28 -35.81 -0.69
N SER A 31 -1.35 -36.16 -1.40
CA SER A 31 -1.83 -37.53 -1.55
C SER A 31 -2.68 -37.68 -2.80
N ASN A 32 -2.61 -38.84 -3.44
CA ASN A 32 -3.50 -39.25 -4.53
C ASN A 32 -4.77 -39.97 -4.04
N ARG A 33 -4.92 -40.17 -2.72
CA ARG A 33 -6.10 -40.81 -2.11
C ARG A 33 -7.09 -39.74 -1.65
N ARG A 34 -8.38 -40.01 -1.84
CA ARG A 34 -9.45 -39.17 -1.28
C ARG A 34 -9.60 -39.37 0.22
N GLY A 35 -9.95 -38.29 0.92
CA GLY A 35 -10.15 -38.27 2.37
C GLY A 35 -8.88 -38.65 3.15
N GLU A 36 -7.71 -38.31 2.62
CA GLU A 36 -6.43 -38.46 3.30
C GLU A 36 -6.19 -37.29 4.26
N TYR A 37 -5.75 -37.62 5.47
CA TYR A 37 -5.38 -36.67 6.53
C TYR A 37 -4.23 -37.26 7.36
N GLN A 38 -3.48 -36.40 8.05
CA GLN A 38 -2.47 -36.89 8.99
C GLN A 38 -3.11 -37.20 10.35
N THR A 39 -2.62 -38.21 11.07
CA THR A 39 -3.04 -38.51 12.46
C THR A 39 -1.99 -38.08 13.49
N ALA A 40 -0.74 -38.00 13.07
CA ALA A 40 0.38 -37.64 13.93
C ALA A 40 1.52 -37.01 13.10
N TYR A 41 2.42 -36.32 13.78
CA TYR A 41 3.67 -35.81 13.20
C TYR A 41 4.87 -36.00 14.14
N ARG A 42 6.08 -35.87 13.59
CA ARG A 42 7.33 -35.75 14.36
C ARG A 42 8.27 -34.76 13.68
N VAL A 43 8.68 -33.74 14.43
CA VAL A 43 9.65 -32.71 13.99
C VAL A 43 11.00 -32.97 14.64
N LEU A 44 12.07 -32.84 13.85
CA LEU A 44 13.44 -32.82 14.33
C LEU A 44 14.09 -31.49 14.01
N VAL A 45 14.87 -30.96 14.94
CA VAL A 45 15.71 -29.77 14.76
C VAL A 45 17.12 -30.07 15.23
N SER A 46 18.10 -29.69 14.41
CA SER A 46 19.52 -29.78 14.74
C SER A 46 20.28 -28.52 14.33
N VAL A 47 21.36 -28.21 15.05
CA VAL A 47 22.34 -27.20 14.62
C VAL A 47 23.31 -27.74 13.56
N SER A 48 23.24 -29.03 13.23
CA SER A 48 24.07 -29.70 12.22
C SER A 48 23.20 -30.34 11.14
N ARG A 49 23.46 -29.97 9.89
CA ARG A 49 22.82 -30.62 8.73
C ARG A 49 23.08 -32.13 8.69
N GLU A 50 24.33 -32.53 8.93
CA GLU A 50 24.73 -33.94 8.95
C GLU A 50 24.07 -34.69 10.12
N GLY A 51 23.92 -34.03 11.28
CA GLY A 51 23.17 -34.56 12.41
C GLY A 51 21.72 -34.88 12.02
N LEU A 52 21.06 -33.94 11.36
CA LEU A 52 19.68 -34.12 10.91
C LEU A 52 19.55 -35.19 9.80
N GLU A 53 20.50 -35.29 8.87
CA GLU A 53 20.56 -36.36 7.86
C GLU A 53 20.66 -37.74 8.53
N ARG A 54 21.38 -37.84 9.66
CA ARG A 54 21.44 -39.04 10.52
C ARG A 54 20.24 -39.18 11.47
N VAL A 55 19.20 -38.35 11.34
CA VAL A 55 17.97 -38.37 12.15
C VAL A 55 18.25 -38.06 13.63
N ILE A 56 19.17 -37.14 13.89
CA ILE A 56 19.50 -36.64 15.23
C ILE A 56 18.88 -35.24 15.39
N GLY A 57 17.97 -35.10 16.36
CA GLY A 57 17.38 -33.82 16.77
C GLY A 57 18.00 -33.31 18.07
N ASP A 58 19.29 -32.96 18.04
CA ASP A 58 20.06 -32.55 19.23
C ASP A 58 19.59 -31.23 19.86
N CYS A 59 18.85 -30.41 19.11
CA CYS A 59 18.21 -29.22 19.65
C CYS A 59 16.70 -29.42 19.91
N TRP A 60 16.00 -30.19 19.07
CA TRP A 60 14.61 -30.59 19.33
C TRP A 60 14.26 -31.91 18.65
N ASP A 61 13.51 -32.75 19.37
CA ASP A 61 12.78 -33.88 18.84
C ASP A 61 11.41 -33.88 19.50
N SER A 62 10.36 -33.62 18.72
CA SER A 62 8.99 -33.58 19.27
C SER A 62 8.51 -34.95 19.75
N GLY A 63 9.20 -36.04 19.38
CA GLY A 63 8.63 -37.37 19.39
C GLY A 63 7.43 -37.46 18.44
N ARG A 64 6.70 -38.58 18.50
CA ARG A 64 5.42 -38.72 17.80
C ARG A 64 4.35 -37.94 18.57
N VAL A 65 3.79 -36.91 17.95
CA VAL A 65 2.69 -36.10 18.51
C VAL A 65 1.40 -36.50 17.80
N GLU A 66 0.42 -37.01 18.55
CA GLU A 66 -0.93 -37.31 18.03
C GLU A 66 -1.68 -35.99 17.80
N SER A 67 -1.62 -35.48 16.58
CA SER A 67 -2.33 -34.29 16.16
C SER A 67 -2.53 -34.28 14.65
N ARG A 68 -3.64 -33.67 14.23
CA ARG A 68 -3.92 -33.36 12.83
C ARG A 68 -3.34 -32.01 12.39
N ASP A 69 -2.72 -31.24 13.27
CA ASP A 69 -2.21 -29.90 12.95
C ASP A 69 -0.95 -29.99 12.09
N SER A 70 -0.93 -29.25 10.98
CA SER A 70 0.24 -29.12 10.08
C SER A 70 0.68 -27.68 9.90
N GLN A 71 0.02 -26.74 10.57
CA GLN A 71 0.26 -25.31 10.45
C GLN A 71 0.60 -24.76 11.83
N HIS A 72 1.53 -23.81 11.87
CA HIS A 72 1.85 -23.01 13.05
C HIS A 72 2.31 -23.83 14.26
N ILE A 73 3.04 -24.93 14.01
CA ILE A 73 3.62 -25.77 15.06
C ILE A 73 4.77 -25.02 15.71
N ALA A 74 4.51 -24.46 16.90
CA ALA A 74 5.48 -23.66 17.63
C ALA A 74 6.73 -24.47 17.98
N TYR A 75 7.90 -23.87 17.74
CA TYR A 75 9.17 -24.44 18.11
C TYR A 75 9.26 -24.67 19.63
N GLY A 76 9.59 -25.91 20.03
CA GLY A 76 9.68 -26.36 21.42
C GLY A 76 11.06 -26.84 21.85
N GLY A 77 12.12 -26.44 21.14
CA GLY A 77 13.48 -26.94 21.33
C GLY A 77 14.34 -26.12 22.30
N CYS A 78 15.65 -26.26 22.11
CA CYS A 78 16.69 -25.53 22.83
C CYS A 78 16.59 -23.99 22.65
N GLU A 79 17.19 -23.22 23.56
CA GLU A 79 17.26 -21.76 23.41
C GLU A 79 17.97 -21.36 22.11
N LEU A 80 17.33 -20.50 21.32
CA LEU A 80 17.86 -20.04 20.04
C LEU A 80 18.97 -19.00 20.28
N ARG A 81 20.05 -19.11 19.50
CA ARG A 81 21.21 -18.22 19.59
C ARG A 81 21.32 -17.36 18.34
N SER A 82 21.81 -16.14 18.51
CA SER A 82 22.10 -15.24 17.40
C SER A 82 23.06 -15.88 16.40
N GLU A 83 22.92 -15.49 15.14
CA GLU A 83 23.82 -15.88 14.04
C GLU A 83 23.96 -17.40 13.86
N THR A 84 22.97 -18.17 14.31
CA THR A 84 22.99 -19.63 14.28
C THR A 84 21.95 -20.13 13.28
N ARG A 85 22.39 -21.00 12.36
CA ARG A 85 21.51 -21.74 11.48
C ARG A 85 21.03 -23.03 12.15
N TYR A 86 19.72 -23.25 12.10
CA TYR A 86 19.07 -24.45 12.57
C TYR A 86 18.45 -25.18 11.37
N TYR A 87 18.65 -26.48 11.30
CA TYR A 87 18.10 -27.37 10.27
C TYR A 87 16.93 -28.14 10.85
N TRP A 88 15.88 -28.35 10.06
CA TRP A 88 14.73 -29.13 10.49
C TRP A 88 14.12 -29.98 9.39
N LYS A 89 13.43 -31.04 9.81
CA LYS A 89 12.63 -31.89 8.95
C LYS A 89 11.46 -32.48 9.74
N THR A 90 10.43 -32.90 9.03
CA THR A 90 9.23 -33.48 9.63
C THR A 90 8.82 -34.75 8.89
N LYS A 91 8.06 -35.59 9.55
CA LYS A 91 7.38 -36.76 8.98
C LYS A 91 6.00 -36.90 9.63
N VAL A 92 5.10 -37.57 8.94
CA VAL A 92 3.70 -37.67 9.36
C VAL A 92 3.20 -39.11 9.30
N TRP A 93 2.06 -39.37 9.92
CA TRP A 93 1.32 -40.63 9.81
C TRP A 93 0.00 -40.39 9.10
N ASP A 94 -0.35 -41.24 8.14
CA ASP A 94 -1.59 -41.16 7.37
C ASP A 94 -2.82 -41.66 8.15
N ARG A 95 -4.01 -41.61 7.54
CA ARG A 95 -5.26 -41.99 8.20
C ARG A 95 -5.31 -43.45 8.66
N ASP A 96 -4.50 -44.33 8.06
CA ASP A 96 -4.42 -45.75 8.37
C ASP A 96 -3.30 -46.04 9.38
N GLY A 97 -2.59 -45.01 9.86
CA GLY A 97 -1.47 -45.12 10.78
C GLY A 97 -0.16 -45.51 10.12
N ASN A 98 -0.06 -45.46 8.78
CA ASN A 98 1.21 -45.69 8.08
C ASN A 98 2.07 -44.43 8.13
N GLU A 99 3.37 -44.64 8.27
CA GLU A 99 4.35 -43.57 8.35
C GLU A 99 4.74 -43.06 6.96
N SER A 100 4.94 -41.76 6.82
CA SER A 100 5.53 -41.14 5.63
C SER A 100 7.06 -41.25 5.65
N GLU A 101 7.68 -41.08 4.49
CA GLU A 101 9.09 -40.70 4.44
C GLU A 101 9.33 -39.36 5.17
N TRP A 102 10.57 -39.13 5.58
CA TRP A 102 10.98 -37.81 6.06
C TRP A 102 10.88 -36.78 4.93
N SER A 103 10.49 -35.56 5.28
CA SER A 103 10.60 -34.42 4.40
C SER A 103 12.04 -34.12 3.99
N ASP A 104 12.20 -33.29 2.98
CA ASP A 104 13.46 -32.61 2.73
C ASP A 104 13.89 -31.79 3.96
N THR A 105 15.21 -31.55 4.07
CA THR A 105 15.78 -30.72 5.13
C THR A 105 15.57 -29.23 4.82
N GLY A 106 14.73 -28.57 5.60
CA GLY A 106 14.65 -27.11 5.66
C GLY A 106 15.65 -26.54 6.66
N TYR A 107 15.78 -25.21 6.69
CA TYR A 107 16.53 -24.52 7.74
C TYR A 107 15.84 -23.21 8.14
N TRP A 108 16.33 -22.55 9.17
CA TRP A 108 16.20 -21.10 9.35
C TRP A 108 17.47 -20.59 10.01
N GLU A 109 17.73 -19.30 9.94
CA GLU A 109 18.90 -18.70 10.57
C GLU A 109 18.49 -17.49 11.39
N MET A 110 18.97 -17.44 12.64
CA MET A 110 18.69 -16.33 13.54
C MET A 110 19.53 -15.11 13.17
N GLY A 111 18.95 -13.92 13.27
CA GLY A 111 19.67 -12.65 13.22
C GLY A 111 20.44 -12.36 14.52
N LEU A 112 20.68 -11.08 14.78
CA LEU A 112 21.09 -10.57 16.09
C LEU A 112 19.87 -10.39 16.99
N LEU A 113 19.85 -11.07 18.13
CA LEU A 113 18.71 -11.12 19.05
C LEU A 113 18.75 -10.01 20.10
N ARG A 114 19.93 -9.43 20.36
CA ARG A 114 20.15 -8.44 21.42
C ARG A 114 20.84 -7.20 20.87
N GLN A 115 20.54 -6.03 21.45
CA GLN A 115 21.09 -4.76 20.96
C GLN A 115 22.60 -4.67 21.18
N GLU A 116 23.10 -5.31 22.22
CA GLU A 116 24.51 -5.32 22.63
C GLU A 116 25.39 -6.17 21.71
N GLU A 117 24.79 -7.02 20.86
CA GLU A 117 25.52 -7.85 19.88
C GLU A 117 25.96 -7.06 18.65
N TRP A 118 25.41 -5.87 18.45
CA TRP A 118 25.89 -4.95 17.44
C TRP A 118 27.21 -4.30 17.86
N THR A 119 28.30 -4.67 17.20
CA THR A 119 29.61 -4.04 17.36
C THR A 119 29.80 -2.87 16.39
N GLY A 120 29.14 -2.88 15.23
CA GLY A 120 29.07 -1.72 14.35
C GLY A 120 28.33 -0.55 15.00
N ARG A 121 28.76 0.69 14.73
CA ARG A 121 28.16 1.94 15.20
C ARG A 121 27.42 2.66 14.07
N TRP A 122 26.43 3.49 14.41
CA TRP A 122 25.83 4.37 13.40
C TRP A 122 26.87 5.37 12.88
N ILE A 123 27.03 5.42 11.57
CA ILE A 123 27.94 6.33 10.87
C ILE A 123 27.20 7.15 9.81
N THR A 124 27.66 8.37 9.57
CA THR A 124 27.15 9.29 8.55
C THR A 124 28.31 9.92 7.79
N ALA A 125 28.03 10.47 6.60
CA ALA A 125 28.97 11.32 5.90
C ALA A 125 29.07 12.70 6.59
N PRO A 126 30.29 13.20 6.90
CA PRO A 126 30.48 14.47 7.60
C PRO A 126 30.22 15.70 6.73
N PHE A 127 30.27 15.55 5.40
CA PHE A 127 30.07 16.64 4.44
C PHE A 127 28.61 16.88 4.08
N LEU A 128 27.67 16.05 4.55
CA LEU A 128 26.25 16.30 4.32
C LEU A 128 25.86 17.55 5.10
N PRO A 129 25.45 18.63 4.42
CA PRO A 129 24.98 19.82 5.11
C PRO A 129 23.77 19.44 5.96
N GLU A 130 23.66 20.00 7.17
CA GLU A 130 22.36 19.98 7.83
C GLU A 130 21.38 20.76 6.99
N PRO A 131 20.21 20.18 6.66
CA PRO A 131 19.16 20.94 6.01
C PRO A 131 18.79 22.11 6.92
N GLN A 132 19.19 23.30 6.50
CA GLN A 132 18.74 24.54 7.12
C GLN A 132 17.30 24.76 6.65
N PRO A 133 16.34 25.07 7.54
CA PRO A 133 15.05 25.57 7.09
C PRO A 133 15.33 26.78 6.20
N GLU A 134 14.86 26.73 4.96
CA GLU A 134 14.98 27.91 4.10
C GLU A 134 14.21 29.04 4.79
N PRO A 135 14.78 30.25 4.89
CA PRO A 135 14.02 31.38 5.39
C PRO A 135 12.77 31.53 4.54
N ASP A 136 11.59 31.58 5.17
CA ASP A 136 10.33 31.81 4.46
C ASP A 136 10.39 33.20 3.80
N LEU A 137 10.78 33.21 2.53
CA LEU A 137 10.94 34.41 1.72
C LEU A 137 9.60 35.03 1.33
N LEU A 138 8.48 34.40 1.66
CA LEU A 138 7.16 34.97 1.48
C LEU A 138 6.69 35.70 2.74
N LYS A 139 7.27 35.43 3.92
CA LYS A 139 6.87 36.10 5.16
C LYS A 139 7.01 37.61 5.03
N GLY A 140 5.91 38.33 5.26
CA GLY A 140 5.84 39.79 5.13
C GLY A 140 5.73 40.30 3.69
N VAL A 141 5.81 39.42 2.69
CA VAL A 141 5.59 39.78 1.28
C VAL A 141 4.10 40.09 1.06
N PRO A 142 3.79 41.14 0.26
CA PRO A 142 2.41 41.49 -0.06
C PRO A 142 1.61 40.33 -0.65
N VAL A 143 0.43 40.08 -0.09
CA VAL A 143 -0.55 39.22 -0.73
C VAL A 143 -1.35 40.05 -1.73
N LEU A 144 -1.25 39.67 -2.99
CA LEU A 144 -1.75 40.38 -4.15
C LEU A 144 -3.05 39.75 -4.67
N TRP A 145 -3.95 40.59 -5.15
CA TRP A 145 -5.17 40.15 -5.83
C TRP A 145 -5.54 41.11 -6.98
N ASP A 146 -6.42 40.70 -7.88
CA ASP A 146 -6.80 41.53 -9.04
C ASP A 146 -7.58 42.80 -8.64
N ARG A 147 -8.26 42.76 -7.48
CA ARG A 147 -9.01 43.87 -6.88
C ARG A 147 -8.88 43.87 -5.36
N ALA A 148 -9.22 44.98 -4.72
CA ALA A 148 -9.39 45.01 -3.28
C ALA A 148 -10.55 44.07 -2.86
N VAL A 149 -10.42 43.44 -1.69
CA VAL A 149 -11.41 42.52 -1.12
C VAL A 149 -11.85 43.02 0.25
N ASN A 150 -13.08 42.69 0.65
CA ASN A 150 -13.61 43.06 1.97
C ASN A 150 -13.19 42.05 3.06
N ALA A 151 -13.37 42.41 4.33
CA ALA A 151 -12.95 41.57 5.46
C ALA A 151 -13.72 40.25 5.58
N GLU A 152 -14.93 40.13 5.02
CA GLU A 152 -15.70 38.87 5.01
C GLU A 152 -15.16 37.88 3.97
N GLU A 153 -14.74 38.36 2.79
CA GLU A 153 -14.05 37.58 1.75
C GLU A 153 -12.71 37.01 2.29
N THR A 154 -11.98 37.78 3.11
CA THR A 154 -10.76 37.30 3.78
C THR A 154 -11.06 36.40 4.99
N ALA A 155 -12.17 36.62 5.71
CA ALA A 155 -12.55 35.83 6.88
C ALA A 155 -13.22 34.49 6.54
N GLY A 156 -13.82 34.32 5.35
CA GLY A 156 -14.31 33.04 4.85
C GLY A 156 -13.21 31.95 4.83
N ALA A 157 -11.96 32.35 4.57
CA ALA A 157 -10.79 31.49 4.68
C ALA A 157 -10.57 30.93 6.10
N LYS A 158 -10.93 31.67 7.16
CA LYS A 158 -10.78 31.23 8.57
C LYS A 158 -11.70 30.09 8.96
N LYS A 159 -12.92 30.03 8.41
CA LYS A 159 -13.91 28.99 8.76
C LYS A 159 -13.62 27.68 8.04
N ALA A 160 -13.27 27.76 6.76
CA ALA A 160 -12.90 26.58 5.97
C ALA A 160 -11.70 25.85 6.58
N ASP A 161 -10.63 26.56 6.99
CA ASP A 161 -9.42 25.93 7.56
C ASP A 161 -9.58 25.43 9.01
N ALA A 162 -10.57 25.94 9.76
CA ALA A 162 -10.90 25.43 11.10
C ALA A 162 -11.84 24.21 11.06
N GLU A 163 -12.60 24.05 9.97
CA GLU A 163 -13.58 22.98 9.76
C GLU A 163 -13.10 21.89 8.77
N SER A 164 -12.00 22.11 8.03
CA SER A 164 -11.47 21.19 6.99
C SER A 164 -10.73 19.95 7.52
N GLY A 165 -10.98 19.54 8.75
CA GLY A 165 -10.78 18.15 9.16
C GLY A 165 -11.72 17.24 8.37
N SER A 166 -11.37 16.90 7.13
CA SER A 166 -11.98 15.86 6.27
C SER A 166 -13.45 16.00 5.84
N GLY A 167 -14.08 17.17 6.01
CA GLY A 167 -15.46 17.37 5.57
C GLY A 167 -15.61 17.57 4.06
N SER A 168 -15.99 16.54 3.31
CA SER A 168 -16.48 16.65 1.94
C SER A 168 -17.85 17.35 1.91
N GLY A 169 -17.87 18.67 2.01
CA GLY A 169 -19.08 19.48 1.86
C GLY A 169 -19.49 19.56 0.39
N THR A 170 -20.58 18.90 0.01
CA THR A 170 -21.22 18.99 -1.32
C THR A 170 -21.97 20.32 -1.51
N GLY A 171 -21.37 21.45 -1.13
CA GLY A 171 -21.98 22.77 -1.28
C GLY A 171 -22.18 23.12 -2.76
N GLU A 172 -23.43 23.31 -3.19
CA GLU A 172 -23.76 23.93 -4.47
C GLU A 172 -23.03 25.28 -4.58
N LYS A 173 -22.09 25.37 -5.53
CA LYS A 173 -21.33 26.59 -5.83
C LYS A 173 -22.30 27.69 -6.29
N SER A 174 -22.52 28.69 -5.45
CA SER A 174 -23.30 29.86 -5.84
C SER A 174 -22.53 30.72 -6.85
N GLY A 175 -23.09 30.87 -8.05
CA GLY A 175 -22.54 31.76 -9.07
C GLY A 175 -22.75 33.23 -8.69
N ASP A 176 -21.66 33.93 -8.42
CA ASP A 176 -21.35 35.27 -8.95
C ASP A 176 -19.96 35.71 -8.43
N ASP A 177 -19.09 36.19 -9.33
CA ASP A 177 -17.79 36.87 -9.11
C ASP A 177 -16.50 36.09 -8.71
N ARG A 178 -16.56 34.77 -8.47
CA ARG A 178 -15.43 33.92 -7.99
C ARG A 178 -14.78 33.05 -9.07
N GLY A 179 -13.83 33.61 -9.84
CA GLY A 179 -13.14 32.91 -10.93
C GLY A 179 -11.62 33.03 -10.88
N LYS A 180 -10.92 32.16 -11.62
CA LYS A 180 -9.45 32.17 -11.80
C LYS A 180 -8.92 33.60 -12.04
N ARG A 181 -7.87 33.99 -11.32
CA ARG A 181 -7.14 35.26 -11.48
C ARG A 181 -5.75 35.01 -12.02
N TYR A 182 -5.31 35.88 -12.91
CA TYR A 182 -4.05 35.74 -13.65
C TYR A 182 -3.09 36.81 -13.21
N PHE A 183 -1.84 36.45 -13.02
CA PHE A 183 -0.77 37.31 -12.55
C PHE A 183 0.44 37.13 -13.45
N ARG A 184 1.17 38.20 -13.75
CA ARG A 184 2.43 38.11 -14.47
C ARG A 184 3.48 39.09 -13.96
N LEU A 185 4.70 38.60 -13.86
CA LEU A 185 5.93 39.31 -13.56
C LEU A 185 6.77 39.33 -14.84
N VAL A 186 7.08 40.53 -15.35
CA VAL A 186 7.90 40.71 -16.55
C VAL A 186 9.22 41.35 -16.13
N PHE A 187 10.34 40.78 -16.55
CA PHE A 187 11.67 41.30 -16.21
C PHE A 187 12.69 41.02 -17.32
N GLU A 188 13.82 41.73 -17.29
CA GLU A 188 14.92 41.56 -18.24
C GLU A 188 16.19 41.11 -17.52
N ILE A 189 16.88 40.14 -18.11
CA ILE A 189 18.24 39.72 -17.76
C ILE A 189 19.19 40.43 -18.72
N GLY A 190 20.03 41.31 -18.18
CA GLY A 190 20.96 42.15 -18.93
C GLY A 190 22.30 41.46 -19.21
N ASP A 191 23.27 42.22 -19.69
CA ASP A 191 24.58 41.73 -20.15
C ASP A 191 25.43 41.06 -19.06
N GLU A 192 25.02 41.12 -17.79
CA GLU A 192 25.59 40.35 -16.68
C GLU A 192 25.53 38.83 -16.87
N GLY A 193 24.69 38.35 -17.81
CA GLY A 193 24.52 36.94 -18.15
C GLY A 193 23.44 36.25 -17.31
N LEU A 194 23.15 34.99 -17.65
CA LEU A 194 22.12 34.21 -16.93
C LEU A 194 22.50 34.03 -15.45
N PRO A 195 21.51 34.05 -14.53
CA PRO A 195 21.75 33.79 -13.13
C PRO A 195 22.26 32.36 -12.94
N ALA A 196 23.13 32.17 -11.95
CA ALA A 196 23.58 30.85 -11.53
C ALA A 196 22.47 30.05 -10.83
N GLU A 197 21.53 30.75 -10.20
CA GLU A 197 20.37 30.18 -9.50
C GLU A 197 19.19 31.15 -9.62
N ALA A 198 17.98 30.63 -9.82
CA ALA A 198 16.76 31.42 -9.82
C ALA A 198 15.66 30.68 -9.07
N LYS A 199 15.27 31.17 -7.88
CA LYS A 199 14.26 30.55 -7.04
C LYS A 199 12.96 31.35 -7.07
N LEU A 200 11.88 30.73 -7.52
CA LEU A 200 10.52 31.25 -7.41
C LEU A 200 9.84 30.64 -6.19
N HIS A 201 9.60 31.46 -5.17
CA HIS A 201 8.75 31.12 -4.04
C HIS A 201 7.35 31.66 -4.35
N VAL A 202 6.31 30.85 -4.22
CA VAL A 202 4.95 31.29 -4.54
C VAL A 202 3.90 30.51 -3.75
N PHE A 203 2.81 31.18 -3.40
CA PHE A 203 1.67 30.61 -2.72
C PHE A 203 0.38 31.26 -3.23
N ALA A 204 -0.66 30.45 -3.39
CA ALA A 204 -2.04 30.90 -3.47
C ALA A 204 -2.86 30.13 -2.43
N ALA A 205 -4.02 30.64 -2.04
CA ALA A 205 -4.79 30.01 -0.97
C ALA A 205 -5.42 28.66 -1.38
N ASP A 206 -5.73 28.47 -2.66
CA ASP A 206 -6.38 27.26 -3.18
C ASP A 206 -5.50 26.57 -4.23
N SER A 207 -5.78 26.77 -5.53
CA SER A 207 -5.04 26.19 -6.64
C SER A 207 -4.11 27.23 -7.27
N LEU A 208 -2.91 26.81 -7.68
CA LEU A 208 -1.88 27.66 -8.25
C LEU A 208 -1.25 27.05 -9.50
N TYR A 209 -1.50 27.65 -10.66
CA TYR A 209 -0.81 27.32 -11.92
C TYR A 209 0.41 28.23 -12.07
N ILE A 210 1.55 27.68 -12.48
CA ILE A 210 2.80 28.45 -12.65
C ILE A 210 3.37 28.22 -14.05
N TYR A 211 3.79 29.30 -14.71
CA TYR A 211 4.43 29.29 -16.01
C TYR A 211 5.69 30.15 -16.00
N VAL A 212 6.74 29.71 -16.68
CA VAL A 212 7.97 30.49 -16.90
C VAL A 212 8.31 30.46 -18.37
N ASN A 213 8.24 31.61 -19.05
CA ASN A 213 8.45 31.70 -20.50
C ASN A 213 7.64 30.65 -21.30
N GLU A 214 6.34 30.54 -21.03
CA GLU A 214 5.42 29.54 -21.62
C GLU A 214 5.66 28.10 -21.18
N HIS A 215 6.75 27.79 -20.48
CA HIS A 215 6.95 26.49 -19.85
C HIS A 215 5.98 26.35 -18.68
N ASP A 216 5.15 25.31 -18.72
CA ASP A 216 4.19 24.99 -17.67
C ASP A 216 4.88 24.19 -16.55
N GLU A 217 5.04 24.82 -15.39
CA GLU A 217 5.57 24.18 -14.18
C GLU A 217 4.49 23.32 -13.46
N GLY A 218 3.24 23.42 -13.91
CA GLY A 218 2.12 22.61 -13.44
C GLY A 218 1.18 23.36 -12.50
N LEU A 219 0.17 22.63 -12.05
CA LEU A 219 -0.79 23.05 -11.03
C LEU A 219 -0.38 22.50 -9.68
N TYR A 220 -0.30 23.38 -8.70
CA TYR A 220 -0.05 23.07 -7.31
C TYR A 220 -1.30 23.32 -6.48
N TYR A 221 -1.49 22.46 -5.46
CA TYR A 221 -2.44 22.66 -4.36
C TYR A 221 -1.63 22.96 -3.10
N PRO A 222 -1.19 24.21 -2.92
CA PRO A 222 -0.47 24.65 -1.72
C PRO A 222 -1.35 24.54 -0.46
N TYR A 223 -1.48 23.34 0.13
CA TYR A 223 -2.19 23.08 1.39
C TYR A 223 -1.53 23.79 2.57
N LEU A 224 -1.83 25.08 2.73
CA LEU A 224 -1.19 25.96 3.70
C LEU A 224 0.34 26.11 3.54
N GLN A 225 0.88 25.79 2.35
CA GLN A 225 2.32 25.62 2.13
C GLN A 225 2.76 26.29 0.84
N SER A 226 3.88 27.01 0.85
CA SER A 226 4.43 27.63 -0.36
C SER A 226 5.18 26.63 -1.24
N VAL A 227 5.18 26.90 -2.54
CA VAL A 227 5.91 26.16 -3.56
C VAL A 227 7.21 26.88 -3.85
N VAL A 228 8.32 26.14 -3.98
CA VAL A 228 9.62 26.71 -4.37
C VAL A 228 10.14 26.02 -5.63
N LEU A 229 10.35 26.78 -6.70
CA LEU A 229 10.82 26.26 -7.97
C LEU A 229 12.20 26.81 -8.29
N ASP A 230 13.11 25.94 -8.71
CA ASP A 230 14.31 26.37 -9.41
C ASP A 230 13.99 26.56 -10.88
N VAL A 231 13.94 27.81 -11.31
CA VAL A 231 13.53 28.19 -12.66
C VAL A 231 14.71 28.67 -13.50
N ALA A 232 15.95 28.54 -13.01
CA ALA A 232 17.13 29.09 -13.67
C ALA A 232 17.28 28.59 -15.11
N GLY A 233 17.05 27.29 -15.32
CA GLY A 233 17.12 26.64 -16.63
C GLY A 233 16.02 27.04 -17.62
N LEU A 234 14.99 27.75 -17.17
CA LEU A 234 13.88 28.23 -18.00
C LEU A 234 14.05 29.69 -18.42
N LEU A 235 15.02 30.39 -17.81
CA LEU A 235 15.30 31.78 -18.09
C LEU A 235 16.21 31.92 -19.33
N ARG A 236 16.00 33.00 -20.06
CA ARG A 236 16.78 33.36 -21.25
C ARG A 236 17.38 34.74 -21.14
N GLN A 237 18.44 35.01 -21.89
CA GLN A 237 18.98 36.36 -22.03
C GLN A 237 17.88 37.31 -22.53
N GLY A 238 17.81 38.54 -21.99
CA GLY A 238 16.78 39.51 -22.36
C GLY A 238 15.46 39.28 -21.61
N ARG A 239 14.32 39.38 -22.32
CA ARG A 239 12.99 39.44 -21.72
C ARG A 239 12.47 38.08 -21.25
N ASN A 240 11.99 38.04 -20.00
CA ASN A 240 11.45 36.87 -19.32
C ASN A 240 10.10 37.18 -18.68
N VAL A 241 9.28 36.14 -18.51
CA VAL A 241 7.98 36.21 -17.83
C VAL A 241 7.83 35.04 -16.86
N VAL A 242 7.46 35.35 -15.62
CA VAL A 242 6.83 34.40 -14.70
C VAL A 242 5.35 34.73 -14.64
N ALA A 243 4.48 33.77 -14.89
CA ALA A 243 3.04 33.94 -14.87
C ALA A 243 2.38 32.93 -13.95
N CYS A 244 1.42 33.38 -13.14
CA CYS A 244 0.69 32.54 -12.21
C CYS A 244 -0.81 32.67 -12.44
N ALA A 245 -1.57 31.58 -12.29
CA ALA A 245 -3.02 31.68 -12.14
C ALA A 245 -3.44 31.11 -10.78
N ALA A 246 -4.10 31.94 -9.97
CA ALA A 246 -4.72 31.51 -8.73
C ALA A 246 -6.19 31.16 -9.00
N ASP A 247 -6.60 29.95 -8.67
CA ASP A 247 -7.93 29.42 -8.98
C ASP A 247 -8.56 28.84 -7.71
N GLY A 248 -9.75 29.30 -7.36
CA GLY A 248 -10.39 28.93 -6.10
C GLY A 248 -11.26 30.03 -5.50
N GLU A 249 -11.83 29.74 -4.35
CA GLU A 249 -12.75 30.63 -3.64
C GLU A 249 -12.02 31.68 -2.79
N ARG A 250 -10.77 31.40 -2.37
CA ARG A 250 -9.99 32.25 -1.48
C ARG A 250 -9.08 33.20 -2.28
N PRO A 251 -9.21 34.53 -2.11
CA PRO A 251 -8.42 35.50 -2.84
C PRO A 251 -7.01 35.63 -2.25
N GLY A 252 -5.98 35.46 -3.06
CA GLY A 252 -4.60 35.88 -2.75
C GLY A 252 -3.53 35.10 -3.50
N LEU A 253 -2.56 35.83 -4.07
CA LEU A 253 -1.29 35.32 -4.57
C LEU A 253 -0.16 36.05 -3.84
N VAL A 254 0.84 35.33 -3.37
CA VAL A 254 2.10 35.91 -2.90
C VAL A 254 3.24 35.20 -3.62
N ALA A 255 4.20 35.96 -4.15
CA ALA A 255 5.28 35.39 -4.95
C ALA A 255 6.54 36.24 -4.86
N THR A 256 7.68 35.56 -4.75
CA THR A 256 9.02 36.16 -4.76
C THR A 256 9.90 35.40 -5.74
N LEU A 257 10.50 36.09 -6.72
CA LEU A 257 11.53 35.52 -7.61
C LEU A 257 12.89 36.08 -7.22
N ARG A 258 13.80 35.22 -6.79
CA ARG A 258 15.17 35.57 -6.40
C ARG A 258 16.17 35.03 -7.43
N LEU A 259 16.88 35.92 -8.09
CA LEU A 259 17.96 35.61 -9.04
C LEU A 259 19.31 35.81 -8.34
N THR A 260 20.16 34.80 -8.33
CA THR A 260 21.54 34.87 -7.82
C THR A 260 22.50 34.68 -8.99
N TYR A 261 23.38 35.66 -9.23
CA TYR A 261 24.33 35.65 -10.34
C TYR A 261 25.67 34.99 -9.94
N PRO A 262 26.50 34.56 -10.92
CA PRO A 262 27.79 33.91 -10.64
C PRO A 262 28.77 34.74 -9.78
N ASP A 263 28.64 36.06 -9.78
CA ASP A 263 29.46 36.97 -8.97
C ASP A 263 28.95 37.12 -7.52
N GLY A 264 27.85 36.44 -7.18
CA GLY A 264 27.18 36.49 -5.88
C GLY A 264 26.20 37.65 -5.71
N SER A 265 26.01 38.50 -6.73
CA SER A 265 24.97 39.53 -6.69
C SER A 265 23.58 38.89 -6.75
N VAL A 266 22.59 39.52 -6.10
CA VAL A 266 21.23 39.01 -5.97
C VAL A 266 20.23 40.07 -6.41
N ARG A 267 19.25 39.67 -7.21
CA ARG A 267 18.10 40.48 -7.61
C ARG A 267 16.81 39.78 -7.21
N THR A 268 15.92 40.48 -6.51
CA THR A 268 14.66 39.89 -6.02
C THR A 268 13.48 40.69 -6.53
N TYR A 269 12.47 40.00 -7.04
CA TYR A 269 11.16 40.52 -7.44
C TYR A 269 10.09 39.95 -6.49
N GLY A 270 9.02 40.69 -6.22
CA GLY A 270 7.93 40.25 -5.33
C GLY A 270 7.17 41.39 -4.65
N GLY A 271 7.45 42.65 -5.00
CA GLY A 271 6.73 43.80 -4.49
C GLY A 271 5.43 44.11 -5.25
N GLU A 272 4.60 44.98 -4.68
CA GLU A 272 3.34 45.45 -5.27
C GLU A 272 3.50 46.05 -6.69
N GLY A 273 4.69 46.57 -7.02
CA GLY A 273 4.99 47.19 -8.32
C GLY A 273 5.57 46.26 -9.39
N ASP A 274 5.88 45.01 -9.04
CA ASP A 274 6.55 44.06 -9.96
C ASP A 274 5.54 43.24 -10.78
N TRP A 275 4.32 43.08 -10.26
CA TRP A 275 3.29 42.20 -10.81
C TRP A 275 2.17 42.97 -11.51
N LEU A 276 1.62 42.37 -12.55
CA LEU A 276 0.35 42.74 -13.16
C LEU A 276 -0.68 41.64 -12.89
N ALA A 277 -1.96 42.00 -12.76
CA ALA A 277 -3.06 41.07 -12.56
C ALA A 277 -4.21 41.29 -13.55
N SER A 278 -5.00 40.23 -13.80
CA SER A 278 -6.20 40.24 -14.62
C SER A 278 -7.25 39.26 -14.08
N ASP A 279 -8.53 39.58 -14.29
CA ASP A 279 -9.69 38.75 -13.94
C ASP A 279 -10.17 37.86 -15.09
N SER A 280 -9.51 37.93 -16.24
CA SER A 280 -9.84 37.17 -17.44
C SER A 280 -8.59 36.64 -18.12
N PRO A 281 -8.65 35.44 -18.75
CA PRO A 281 -7.53 34.90 -19.49
C PRO A 281 -7.24 35.79 -20.70
N GLN A 282 -6.04 36.35 -20.75
CA GLN A 282 -5.56 37.11 -21.92
C GLN A 282 -4.85 36.14 -22.88
N GLU A 283 -4.96 36.34 -24.20
CA GLU A 283 -4.15 35.59 -25.17
C GLU A 283 -2.65 35.81 -24.88
N ASP A 284 -1.86 34.72 -24.96
CA ASP A 284 -0.41 34.72 -24.76
C ASP A 284 0.07 35.32 -23.42
N TRP A 285 -0.75 35.21 -22.37
CA TRP A 285 -0.45 35.79 -21.04
C TRP A 285 0.82 35.23 -20.37
N THR A 286 1.23 34.03 -20.76
CA THR A 286 2.45 33.35 -20.31
C THR A 286 3.66 33.67 -21.20
N SER A 287 3.45 34.33 -22.34
CA SER A 287 4.48 34.56 -23.36
C SER A 287 5.39 35.75 -23.01
N PRO A 288 6.72 35.60 -23.14
CA PRO A 288 7.66 36.69 -23.00
C PRO A 288 7.62 37.69 -24.17
N ASP A 289 7.00 37.32 -25.29
CA ASP A 289 6.93 38.16 -26.49
C ASP A 289 5.66 39.05 -26.51
N SER A 290 4.68 38.74 -25.66
CA SER A 290 3.49 39.59 -25.46
C SER A 290 3.87 40.89 -24.74
N THR A 291 3.53 42.06 -25.29
CA THR A 291 3.84 43.37 -24.67
C THR A 291 3.03 43.63 -23.38
N GLY A 292 1.97 42.85 -23.13
CA GLY A 292 1.02 43.12 -22.04
C GLY A 292 0.17 44.38 -22.25
N GLU A 293 0.36 45.11 -23.35
CA GLU A 293 -0.42 46.29 -23.71
C GLU A 293 -1.74 45.87 -24.37
N GLY A 294 -2.67 45.38 -23.55
CA GLY A 294 -4.05 45.02 -23.89
C GLY A 294 -4.96 45.26 -22.69
N ALA A 295 -6.22 45.62 -22.94
CA ALA A 295 -7.14 46.31 -22.01
C ALA A 295 -7.56 45.57 -20.70
N GLY A 296 -6.84 44.55 -20.24
CA GLY A 296 -7.20 43.73 -19.08
C GLY A 296 -6.14 43.60 -17.97
N TRP A 297 -4.88 44.01 -18.18
CA TRP A 297 -3.84 43.98 -17.14
C TRP A 297 -3.82 45.26 -16.31
N ARG A 298 -3.83 45.12 -15.00
CA ARG A 298 -3.76 46.23 -14.03
C ARG A 298 -2.78 45.91 -12.91
N ALA A 299 -2.32 46.93 -12.20
CA ALA A 299 -1.59 46.71 -10.96
C ALA A 299 -2.52 45.98 -9.96
N PRO A 300 -2.05 44.92 -9.29
CA PRO A 300 -2.83 44.21 -8.29
C PRO A 300 -3.07 45.06 -7.05
N ALA A 301 -4.15 44.77 -6.32
CA ALA A 301 -4.37 45.32 -4.99
C ALA A 301 -3.66 44.47 -3.94
N LYS A 302 -3.04 45.13 -2.95
CA LYS A 302 -2.59 44.45 -1.73
C LYS A 302 -3.76 44.19 -0.79
N ILE A 303 -3.97 42.93 -0.45
CA ILE A 303 -5.05 42.48 0.43
C ILE A 303 -4.53 41.94 1.77
N GLY A 304 -3.21 41.88 1.95
CA GLY A 304 -2.58 41.42 3.19
C GLY A 304 -1.06 41.34 3.08
N ALA A 305 -0.43 40.74 4.08
CA ALA A 305 0.98 40.35 4.07
C ALA A 305 1.08 38.91 4.57
N PHE A 306 1.80 38.07 3.84
CA PHE A 306 1.81 36.63 4.12
C PHE A 306 2.48 36.34 5.48
N GLY A 307 1.88 35.45 6.27
CA GLY A 307 2.33 35.15 7.64
C GLY A 307 1.90 36.16 8.72
N GLU A 308 1.16 37.21 8.37
CA GLU A 308 0.67 38.25 9.28
C GLU A 308 -0.86 38.38 9.26
N GLY A 309 -1.46 38.83 10.36
CA GLY A 309 -2.92 39.05 10.44
C GLY A 309 -3.74 37.83 10.03
N ASP A 310 -4.68 38.02 9.10
CA ASP A 310 -5.54 36.95 8.56
C ASP A 310 -4.77 35.90 7.73
N TRP A 311 -3.57 36.24 7.27
CA TRP A 311 -2.69 35.35 6.50
C TRP A 311 -1.69 34.60 7.40
N SER A 312 -1.86 34.64 8.72
CA SER A 312 -0.98 33.98 9.69
C SER A 312 -1.25 32.49 9.88
N VAL A 313 -2.37 31.95 9.37
CA VAL A 313 -2.72 30.53 9.46
C VAL A 313 -1.88 29.64 8.54
N TYR A 314 -1.34 30.21 7.46
CA TYR A 314 -0.52 29.53 6.45
C TYR A 314 0.94 29.27 6.90
N LYS A 315 1.15 28.98 8.20
CA LYS A 315 2.47 28.98 8.88
C LYS A 315 3.13 27.61 9.04
N ARG A 316 2.57 26.53 8.50
CA ARG A 316 2.83 25.21 9.09
C ARG A 316 4.12 24.50 8.66
N ILE A 317 4.81 24.87 7.59
CA ILE A 317 6.06 24.17 7.19
C ILE A 317 7.17 25.15 6.79
N HIS A 318 8.35 25.01 7.42
CA HIS A 318 9.55 25.84 7.20
C HIS A 318 10.52 25.29 6.12
N TYR A 319 10.06 24.36 5.29
CA TYR A 319 10.85 23.67 4.27
C TYR A 319 10.08 23.67 2.95
N PRO A 320 10.76 23.81 1.79
CA PRO A 320 10.09 23.69 0.51
C PRO A 320 9.53 22.28 0.34
N VAL A 321 8.23 22.19 0.05
CA VAL A 321 7.50 20.90 0.02
C VAL A 321 7.67 20.17 -1.31
N ASN A 322 8.50 20.70 -2.19
CA ASN A 322 8.71 20.20 -3.54
C ASN A 322 10.20 20.08 -3.91
N THR A 323 11.11 20.12 -2.93
CA THR A 323 12.55 19.94 -3.16
C THR A 323 12.98 18.56 -2.70
N ALA A 324 13.71 17.82 -3.54
CA ALA A 324 14.28 16.54 -3.13
C ALA A 324 15.34 16.71 -2.03
N TYR A 325 15.60 15.64 -1.27
CA TYR A 325 16.78 15.59 -0.40
C TYR A 325 18.05 15.75 -1.24
N GLY A 326 19.05 16.46 -0.70
CA GLY A 326 20.33 16.72 -1.37
C GLY A 326 21.16 15.45 -1.68
N PRO A 327 22.47 15.58 -1.90
CA PRO A 327 23.29 14.47 -2.40
C PRO A 327 23.28 13.26 -1.45
N CYS A 328 23.16 12.06 -2.02
CA CYS A 328 23.23 10.81 -1.25
C CYS A 328 24.71 10.43 -1.00
N PRO A 329 25.09 10.01 0.22
CA PRO A 329 26.43 9.51 0.47
C PRO A 329 26.59 8.04 0.06
N VAL A 330 27.80 7.68 -0.33
CA VAL A 330 28.33 6.31 -0.28
C VAL A 330 29.12 6.16 1.00
N LEU A 331 28.78 5.18 1.83
CA LEU A 331 29.54 4.80 3.03
C LEU A 331 30.18 3.44 2.79
N GLY A 332 31.50 3.32 2.95
CA GLY A 332 32.19 2.08 2.61
C GLY A 332 33.44 1.77 3.42
N ARG A 333 33.93 0.54 3.28
CA ARG A 333 35.13 0.00 3.92
C ARG A 333 35.90 -0.88 2.94
N ALA A 334 37.21 -0.67 2.88
CA ALA A 334 38.14 -1.61 2.25
C ALA A 334 38.76 -2.50 3.33
N PHE A 335 38.85 -3.79 3.07
CA PHE A 335 39.37 -4.78 4.03
C PHE A 335 40.02 -5.96 3.29
N ARG A 336 40.69 -6.86 4.01
CA ARG A 336 41.43 -7.97 3.42
C ARG A 336 41.01 -9.30 4.04
N VAL A 337 40.81 -10.32 3.21
CA VAL A 337 40.44 -11.68 3.61
C VAL A 337 41.57 -12.63 3.24
N GLU A 338 42.26 -13.19 4.23
CA GLU A 338 43.46 -14.01 3.99
C GLU A 338 43.23 -15.51 4.15
N LYS A 339 42.14 -15.90 4.81
CA LYS A 339 41.82 -17.29 5.11
C LYS A 339 40.67 -17.80 4.23
N PRO A 340 40.60 -19.10 3.93
CA PRO A 340 39.45 -19.68 3.25
C PRO A 340 38.14 -19.46 4.04
N VAL A 341 37.15 -18.87 3.38
CA VAL A 341 35.83 -18.55 3.97
C VAL A 341 34.94 -19.80 3.99
N ALA A 342 34.33 -20.08 5.13
CA ALA A 342 33.29 -21.11 5.31
C ALA A 342 31.87 -20.52 5.21
N GLY A 343 31.69 -19.26 5.62
CA GLY A 343 30.44 -18.52 5.52
C GLY A 343 30.63 -17.04 5.79
N ALA A 344 29.70 -16.20 5.35
CA ALA A 344 29.70 -14.78 5.70
C ALA A 344 28.28 -14.20 5.70
N ARG A 345 28.01 -13.31 6.65
CA ARG A 345 26.73 -12.61 6.81
C ARG A 345 26.93 -11.12 6.94
N LEU A 346 26.16 -10.35 6.16
CA LEU A 346 26.06 -8.91 6.34
C LEU A 346 24.75 -8.58 7.06
N TYR A 347 24.86 -8.00 8.26
CA TYR A 347 23.75 -7.37 8.97
C TYR A 347 23.82 -5.87 8.69
N ILE A 348 22.76 -5.27 8.15
CA ILE A 348 22.80 -3.87 7.73
C ILE A 348 21.44 -3.20 7.85
N SER A 349 21.46 -1.91 8.21
CA SER A 349 20.31 -1.03 8.30
C SER A 349 20.70 0.41 7.97
N ALA A 350 19.69 1.25 7.71
CA ALA A 350 19.85 2.68 7.51
C ALA A 350 18.81 3.49 8.29
N LEU A 351 19.21 4.66 8.78
CA LEU A 351 18.30 5.76 9.03
C LEU A 351 18.10 6.49 7.71
N GLY A 352 17.11 6.04 6.95
CA GLY A 352 16.96 6.32 5.52
C GLY A 352 16.59 5.04 4.79
N ILE A 353 17.06 4.91 3.56
CA ILE A 353 17.06 3.65 2.80
C ILE A 353 18.46 3.42 2.20
N TYR A 354 18.84 2.19 1.90
CA TYR A 354 20.16 1.89 1.35
C TYR A 354 20.11 0.87 0.21
N GLN A 355 21.16 0.89 -0.60
CA GLN A 355 21.55 -0.22 -1.47
C GLN A 355 23.03 -0.51 -1.24
N SER A 356 23.37 -1.77 -1.02
CA SER A 356 24.74 -2.18 -0.69
C SER A 356 25.38 -3.02 -1.79
N ARG A 357 26.71 -3.01 -1.84
CA ARG A 357 27.52 -3.75 -2.81
C ARG A 357 28.79 -4.30 -2.16
N MET A 358 29.17 -5.49 -2.58
CA MET A 358 30.45 -6.14 -2.25
C MET A 358 31.27 -6.23 -3.53
N ASN A 359 32.48 -5.66 -3.53
CA ASN A 359 33.40 -5.72 -4.66
C ASN A 359 32.79 -5.22 -5.99
N GLY A 360 31.96 -4.17 -5.91
CA GLY A 360 31.23 -3.59 -7.04
C GLY A 360 29.95 -4.33 -7.45
N VAL A 361 29.61 -5.45 -6.81
CA VAL A 361 28.42 -6.26 -7.11
C VAL A 361 27.32 -5.97 -6.08
N PRO A 362 26.09 -5.63 -6.49
CA PRO A 362 24.96 -5.43 -5.56
C PRO A 362 24.73 -6.63 -4.65
N ILE A 363 24.47 -6.38 -3.37
CA ILE A 363 24.14 -7.40 -2.36
C ILE A 363 22.62 -7.51 -2.26
N GLY A 364 22.10 -8.72 -2.49
CA GLY A 364 20.66 -8.96 -2.48
C GLY A 364 19.93 -8.27 -3.63
N ASN A 365 18.60 -8.38 -3.62
CA ASN A 365 17.70 -7.77 -4.61
C ASN A 365 16.61 -6.91 -3.94
N ASP A 366 16.80 -6.59 -2.66
CA ASP A 366 15.86 -5.78 -1.89
C ASP A 366 16.06 -4.31 -2.26
N VAL A 367 14.95 -3.60 -2.45
CA VAL A 367 14.92 -2.16 -2.68
C VAL A 367 14.20 -1.48 -1.52
N PHE A 368 14.52 -0.21 -1.25
CA PHE A 368 14.00 0.55 -0.10
C PHE A 368 14.26 -0.10 1.27
N ALA A 369 15.26 -0.97 1.38
CA ALA A 369 15.71 -1.49 2.67
C ALA A 369 16.20 -0.31 3.55
N PRO A 370 15.89 -0.25 4.86
CA PRO A 370 15.26 -1.29 5.66
C PRO A 370 13.72 -1.29 5.69
N GLY A 371 13.07 -0.47 4.88
CA GLY A 371 11.62 -0.27 4.87
C GLY A 371 11.18 0.83 5.83
N TRP A 372 9.86 1.02 5.90
CA TRP A 372 9.23 2.04 6.76
C TRP A 372 8.65 1.42 8.02
N THR A 373 9.08 1.93 9.17
CA THR A 373 8.51 1.73 10.51
C THR A 373 8.52 3.08 11.24
N ASP A 374 7.95 3.16 12.44
CA ASP A 374 8.28 4.27 13.32
C ASP A 374 9.72 4.11 13.82
N TYR A 375 10.68 4.82 13.22
CA TYR A 375 12.10 4.74 13.56
C TYR A 375 12.41 5.15 15.01
N ARG A 376 11.47 5.83 15.71
CA ARG A 376 11.59 6.16 17.14
C ARG A 376 11.36 4.95 18.04
N THR A 377 10.66 3.94 17.52
CA THR A 377 10.29 2.73 18.25
C THR A 377 11.06 1.51 17.76
N ARG A 378 11.12 1.30 16.43
CA ARG A 378 11.72 0.12 15.80
C ARG A 378 12.47 0.50 14.52
N ILE A 379 13.68 -0.03 14.35
CA ILE A 379 14.53 0.16 13.17
C ILE A 379 14.85 -1.24 12.59
N PRO A 380 14.30 -1.63 11.43
CA PRO A 380 14.56 -2.95 10.87
C PRO A 380 16.00 -3.07 10.37
N TYR A 381 16.56 -4.27 10.39
CA TYR A 381 17.79 -4.61 9.69
C TYR A 381 17.61 -5.87 8.84
N GLN A 382 18.40 -5.97 7.77
CA GLN A 382 18.43 -7.11 6.87
C GLN A 382 19.67 -7.96 7.15
N VAL A 383 19.57 -9.24 6.80
CA VAL A 383 20.69 -10.19 6.85
C VAL A 383 20.87 -10.81 5.47
N TYR A 384 22.06 -10.68 4.90
CA TYR A 384 22.40 -11.25 3.60
C TYR A 384 23.51 -12.28 3.70
N ASP A 385 23.38 -13.39 2.98
CA ASP A 385 24.48 -14.32 2.73
C ASP A 385 25.39 -13.74 1.64
N VAL A 386 26.63 -13.41 2.02
CA VAL A 386 27.61 -12.76 1.14
C VAL A 386 28.88 -13.58 0.97
N ALA A 387 28.88 -14.84 1.41
CA ALA A 387 30.08 -15.69 1.40
C ALA A 387 30.69 -15.82 0.00
N SER A 388 29.84 -16.02 -1.02
CA SER A 388 30.27 -16.16 -2.42
C SER A 388 30.71 -14.85 -3.09
N MET A 389 30.52 -13.71 -2.44
CA MET A 389 30.89 -12.39 -2.95
C MET A 389 32.28 -11.94 -2.48
N LEU A 390 32.81 -12.58 -1.44
CA LEU A 390 34.15 -12.33 -0.91
C LEU A 390 35.21 -12.95 -1.83
N ARG A 391 36.38 -12.30 -1.87
CA ARG A 391 37.56 -12.76 -2.62
C ARG A 391 38.73 -12.91 -1.66
N GLU A 392 39.66 -13.80 -1.97
CA GLU A 392 40.96 -13.81 -1.28
C GLU A 392 41.72 -12.50 -1.58
N GLY A 393 42.30 -11.89 -0.56
CA GLY A 393 42.94 -10.59 -0.64
C GLY A 393 41.97 -9.43 -0.44
N ASP A 394 42.08 -8.40 -1.26
CA ASP A 394 41.42 -7.11 -1.02
C ASP A 394 39.94 -7.16 -1.41
N ASN A 395 39.10 -6.60 -0.54
CA ASN A 395 37.65 -6.52 -0.70
C ASN A 395 37.13 -5.12 -0.37
N THR A 396 35.98 -4.76 -0.93
CA THR A 396 35.24 -3.53 -0.60
C THR A 396 33.79 -3.83 -0.28
N LEU A 397 33.28 -3.24 0.81
CA LEU A 397 31.86 -3.18 1.15
C LEU A 397 31.43 -1.73 1.11
N GLU A 398 30.42 -1.39 0.31
CA GLU A 398 29.93 -0.01 0.13
C GLU A 398 28.39 0.00 0.17
N ALA A 399 27.81 1.07 0.70
CA ALA A 399 26.36 1.31 0.69
C ALA A 399 26.05 2.75 0.26
N ASP A 400 25.23 2.92 -0.78
CA ASP A 400 24.53 4.17 -1.02
C ASP A 400 23.43 4.33 0.03
N VAL A 401 23.27 5.53 0.59
CA VAL A 401 22.21 5.80 1.58
C VAL A 401 21.36 6.97 1.11
N GLY A 402 20.07 6.72 0.87
CA GLY A 402 19.06 7.71 0.51
C GLY A 402 18.21 8.17 1.69
N SER A 403 17.51 9.28 1.51
CA SER A 403 16.67 9.93 2.54
C SER A 403 15.50 9.06 3.03
N GLY A 404 14.86 8.33 2.11
CA GLY A 404 13.73 7.44 2.38
C GLY A 404 12.61 8.11 3.18
N TRP A 405 11.87 7.31 3.94
CA TRP A 405 10.85 7.83 4.87
C TRP A 405 11.44 8.51 6.12
N TYR A 406 12.72 8.28 6.43
CA TYR A 406 13.36 8.82 7.63
C TYR A 406 13.58 10.33 7.54
N ALA A 407 14.18 10.79 6.44
CA ALA A 407 14.54 12.19 6.23
C ALA A 407 13.89 12.84 5.00
N GLY A 408 13.40 12.04 4.04
CA GLY A 408 12.68 12.54 2.86
C GLY A 408 11.26 12.99 3.21
N HIS A 409 10.51 13.43 2.20
CA HIS A 409 9.10 13.79 2.33
C HIS A 409 8.27 12.62 2.86
N LEU A 410 7.23 12.93 3.63
CA LEU A 410 6.26 11.96 4.13
C LEU A 410 4.85 12.51 4.00
N GLY A 411 4.14 12.07 2.96
CA GLY A 411 2.83 12.60 2.59
C GLY A 411 2.81 14.13 2.50
N ILE A 412 1.70 14.73 2.92
CA ILE A 412 1.49 16.19 3.00
C ILE A 412 2.28 16.88 4.14
N CYS A 413 3.08 16.14 4.91
CA CYS A 413 3.79 16.64 6.09
C CYS A 413 5.18 17.22 5.76
N GLY A 414 5.65 17.09 4.52
CA GLY A 414 6.99 17.52 4.14
C GLY A 414 8.10 16.59 4.67
N PRO A 415 9.37 17.02 4.60
CA PRO A 415 10.52 16.20 4.95
C PRO A 415 10.85 16.18 6.45
N TYR A 416 11.82 15.34 6.83
CA TYR A 416 12.44 15.30 8.16
C TYR A 416 11.52 14.85 9.31
N HIS A 417 10.58 13.95 9.01
CA HIS A 417 9.64 13.44 10.03
C HIS A 417 10.36 12.74 11.20
N TYR A 418 11.43 11.98 10.93
CA TYR A 418 12.17 11.24 11.95
C TYR A 418 13.58 11.78 12.21
N GLY A 419 14.22 12.37 11.19
CA GLY A 419 15.50 13.03 11.35
C GLY A 419 15.98 13.75 10.10
N LYS A 420 17.08 14.50 10.23
CA LYS A 420 17.59 15.42 9.19
C LYS A 420 18.75 14.87 8.37
N LYS A 421 19.46 13.87 8.91
CA LYS A 421 20.71 13.31 8.35
C LYS A 421 20.59 11.80 8.24
N VAL A 422 20.88 11.28 7.06
CA VAL A 422 20.90 9.83 6.84
C VAL A 422 22.08 9.18 7.56
N ALA A 423 21.93 7.93 7.98
CA ALA A 423 23.01 7.16 8.62
C ALA A 423 22.93 5.68 8.23
N CYS A 424 24.05 4.97 8.33
CA CYS A 424 24.14 3.53 8.12
C CYS A 424 24.72 2.86 9.37
N ARG A 425 24.27 1.64 9.64
CA ARG A 425 24.90 0.74 10.60
C ARG A 425 24.99 -0.64 9.97
N ALA A 426 26.19 -1.20 9.94
CA ALA A 426 26.43 -2.50 9.36
C ALA A 426 27.45 -3.29 10.16
N GLN A 427 27.39 -4.61 10.01
CA GLN A 427 28.33 -5.55 10.56
C GLN A 427 28.45 -6.76 9.62
N LEU A 428 29.65 -7.01 9.11
CA LEU A 428 29.98 -8.18 8.31
C LEU A 428 30.67 -9.21 9.20
N ARG A 429 30.06 -10.38 9.37
CA ARG A 429 30.67 -11.53 10.02
C ARG A 429 31.21 -12.49 8.96
N ILE A 430 32.46 -12.93 9.13
CA ILE A 430 33.13 -13.91 8.27
C ILE A 430 33.53 -15.09 9.14
N ASP A 431 33.02 -16.28 8.85
CA ASP A 431 33.42 -17.53 9.47
C ASP A 431 34.39 -18.25 8.53
N TYR A 432 35.55 -18.67 9.05
CA TYR A 432 36.62 -19.29 8.27
C TYR A 432 36.62 -20.82 8.40
N ALA A 433 37.20 -21.49 7.41
CA ALA A 433 37.27 -22.95 7.37
C ALA A 433 38.11 -23.58 8.51
N ASP A 434 38.96 -22.80 9.17
CA ASP A 434 39.74 -23.23 10.35
C ASP A 434 38.94 -23.14 11.66
N GLY A 435 37.68 -22.69 11.61
CA GLY A 435 36.79 -22.52 12.76
C GLY A 435 36.92 -21.17 13.49
N THR A 436 37.79 -20.27 13.02
CA THR A 436 37.85 -18.88 13.52
C THR A 436 36.84 -17.99 12.81
N SER A 437 36.54 -16.82 13.39
CA SER A 437 35.65 -15.82 12.79
C SER A 437 36.20 -14.41 12.97
N GLU A 438 35.78 -13.51 12.10
CA GLU A 438 36.10 -12.08 12.13
C GLU A 438 34.84 -11.26 11.91
N THR A 439 34.78 -10.08 12.55
CA THR A 439 33.65 -9.15 12.44
C THR A 439 34.17 -7.76 12.04
N ILE A 440 33.64 -7.22 10.94
CA ILE A 440 33.94 -5.88 10.44
C ILE A 440 32.68 -5.04 10.62
N GLY A 441 32.67 -4.19 11.64
CA GLY A 441 31.56 -3.27 11.94
C GLY A 441 31.74 -1.90 11.29
N THR A 442 30.68 -1.11 11.21
CA THR A 442 30.74 0.32 10.91
C THR A 442 31.47 1.09 12.01
N ASP A 443 32.56 1.76 11.67
CA ASP A 443 33.45 2.48 12.58
C ASP A 443 34.20 3.66 11.89
N GLU A 444 35.18 4.27 12.54
CA GLU A 444 35.96 5.41 11.99
C GLU A 444 36.84 5.04 10.80
N GLU A 445 37.10 3.75 10.57
CA GLU A 445 37.91 3.29 9.45
C GLU A 445 37.08 3.20 8.14
N TRP A 446 35.77 3.46 8.22
CA TRP A 446 34.91 3.64 7.07
C TRP A 446 35.12 5.02 6.43
N TYR A 447 34.93 5.06 5.12
CA TYR A 447 34.97 6.27 4.32
C TYR A 447 33.58 6.68 3.83
N ALA A 448 33.43 7.97 3.54
CA ALA A 448 32.30 8.59 2.88
C ALA A 448 32.73 9.23 1.55
N ALA A 449 31.90 9.10 0.53
CA ALA A 449 32.04 9.77 -0.77
C ALA A 449 30.66 10.19 -1.31
N LEU A 450 30.62 11.01 -2.36
CA LEU A 450 29.36 11.38 -3.02
C LEU A 450 28.90 10.28 -3.97
N SER A 451 27.61 9.93 -3.91
CA SER A 451 26.97 9.03 -4.88
C SER A 451 26.73 9.76 -6.21
N PRO A 452 26.63 9.05 -7.35
CA PRO A 452 26.04 9.60 -8.58
C PRO A 452 24.58 10.03 -8.42
N ILE A 453 23.91 9.61 -7.33
CA ILE A 453 22.59 10.11 -6.96
C ILE A 453 22.74 11.48 -6.28
N VAL A 454 22.52 12.53 -7.06
CA VAL A 454 22.71 13.93 -6.66
C VAL A 454 21.54 14.43 -5.81
N SER A 455 20.36 13.84 -5.98
CA SER A 455 19.20 14.07 -5.12
C SER A 455 18.24 12.89 -5.20
N ALA A 456 17.60 12.50 -4.09
CA ALA A 456 16.56 11.49 -4.11
C ALA A 456 15.48 11.74 -3.06
N ASP A 457 14.23 11.54 -3.46
CA ASP A 457 13.07 11.59 -2.57
C ASP A 457 11.95 10.70 -3.14
N ILE A 458 11.21 10.03 -2.25
CA ILE A 458 10.12 9.10 -2.63
C ILE A 458 9.02 9.80 -3.45
N TYR A 459 8.74 11.06 -3.18
CA TYR A 459 7.65 11.82 -3.79
C TYR A 459 8.14 12.72 -4.91
N MET A 460 9.35 13.28 -4.77
CA MET A 460 9.87 14.24 -5.75
C MET A 460 10.54 13.58 -6.96
N GLY A 461 11.13 12.40 -6.77
CA GLY A 461 11.90 11.67 -7.77
C GLY A 461 13.41 11.68 -7.50
N GLU A 462 14.20 11.25 -8.49
CA GLU A 462 15.65 11.11 -8.37
C GLU A 462 16.41 11.89 -9.46
N THR A 463 17.50 12.55 -9.08
CA THR A 463 18.48 13.10 -10.03
C THR A 463 19.75 12.27 -9.99
N TYR A 464 20.14 11.72 -11.12
CA TYR A 464 21.30 10.86 -11.29
C TYR A 464 22.29 11.44 -12.30
N ASP A 465 23.53 11.66 -11.89
CA ASP A 465 24.62 12.11 -12.76
C ASP A 465 25.60 10.97 -13.06
N ALA A 466 25.46 10.39 -14.25
CA ALA A 466 26.28 9.25 -14.66
C ALA A 466 27.77 9.61 -14.84
N ARG A 467 28.12 10.91 -14.93
CA ARG A 467 29.52 11.36 -14.99
C ARG A 467 30.26 11.13 -13.67
N LEU A 468 29.51 10.93 -12.58
CA LEU A 468 30.03 10.67 -11.23
C LEU A 468 30.16 9.17 -10.91
N GLU A 469 29.78 8.28 -11.84
CA GLU A 469 29.91 6.84 -11.64
C GLU A 469 31.36 6.38 -11.49
N ARG A 470 31.57 5.40 -10.61
CA ARG A 470 32.88 4.81 -10.31
C ARG A 470 32.73 3.31 -10.07
N ALA A 471 33.77 2.55 -10.42
CA ALA A 471 33.82 1.12 -10.11
C ALA A 471 34.01 0.84 -8.60
N SER A 472 34.70 1.73 -7.88
CA SER A 472 34.77 1.76 -6.43
C SER A 472 34.89 3.21 -5.96
N PHE A 473 34.26 3.50 -4.82
CA PHE A 473 34.31 4.82 -4.21
C PHE A 473 35.50 4.97 -3.26
N ALA A 474 36.18 3.87 -2.93
CA ALA A 474 37.44 3.89 -2.19
C ALA A 474 38.55 4.72 -2.88
N SER A 475 38.42 4.97 -4.20
CA SER A 475 39.35 5.79 -4.98
C SER A 475 38.81 7.21 -5.28
N ALA A 476 37.76 7.67 -4.59
CA ALA A 476 37.21 8.99 -4.82
C ALA A 476 38.17 10.11 -4.33
N PRO A 477 38.44 11.17 -5.11
CA PRO A 477 39.28 12.29 -4.68
C PRO A 477 38.67 13.11 -3.54
N GLU A 478 37.34 13.12 -3.42
CA GLU A 478 36.57 13.79 -2.36
C GLU A 478 36.34 12.91 -1.12
N LEU A 479 36.96 11.74 -1.04
CA LEU A 479 36.79 10.78 0.04
C LEU A 479 37.16 11.37 1.39
N GLN A 480 36.30 11.16 2.39
CA GLN A 480 36.51 11.58 3.78
C GLN A 480 36.28 10.40 4.72
N SER A 481 36.83 10.42 5.93
CA SER A 481 36.42 9.48 6.98
C SER A 481 34.97 9.74 7.37
N THR A 482 34.24 8.68 7.73
CA THR A 482 32.89 8.84 8.28
C THR A 482 32.90 9.47 9.67
N ALA A 483 31.77 10.04 10.08
CA ALA A 483 31.54 10.52 11.44
C ALA A 483 30.55 9.61 12.16
N PHE A 484 30.69 9.46 13.48
CA PHE A 484 29.67 8.80 14.28
C PHE A 484 28.38 9.61 14.32
N PHE A 485 27.26 8.90 14.27
CA PHE A 485 25.93 9.48 14.39
C PHE A 485 25.42 9.27 15.83
N GLU A 486 25.53 10.29 16.67
CA GLU A 486 25.27 10.19 18.11
C GLU A 486 23.79 10.46 18.48
N GLU A 487 23.04 11.18 17.66
CA GLU A 487 21.64 11.59 17.91
C GLU A 487 20.66 10.87 16.97
N GLY A 488 20.45 9.56 17.21
CA GLY A 488 19.44 8.76 16.51
C GLY A 488 18.04 8.80 17.13
N PRO A 489 17.00 8.38 16.39
CA PRO A 489 15.60 8.45 16.83
C PRO A 489 15.27 7.57 18.05
N GLY A 490 16.20 6.71 18.50
CA GLY A 490 16.08 5.91 19.73
C GLY A 490 15.42 4.53 19.55
N GLY A 491 14.95 4.20 18.35
CA GLY A 491 14.29 2.92 18.06
C GLY A 491 15.21 1.71 18.23
N ARG A 492 14.61 0.59 18.65
CA ARG A 492 15.32 -0.68 18.82
C ARG A 492 15.57 -1.33 17.47
N MET A 493 16.77 -1.87 17.25
CA MET A 493 17.05 -2.62 16.03
C MET A 493 16.43 -4.02 16.10
N THR A 494 15.64 -4.38 15.10
CA THR A 494 14.99 -5.70 15.02
C THR A 494 15.23 -6.29 13.65
N ALA A 495 15.19 -7.62 13.53
CA ALA A 495 15.18 -8.23 12.22
C ALA A 495 13.99 -7.69 11.41
N GLN A 496 14.16 -7.62 10.09
CA GLN A 496 13.05 -7.28 9.21
C GLN A 496 11.90 -8.28 9.43
N GLN A 497 10.72 -7.72 9.70
CA GLN A 497 9.47 -8.45 9.72
C GLN A 497 8.77 -8.28 8.36
N GLY A 498 8.10 -9.32 7.91
CA GLY A 498 7.32 -9.27 6.66
C GLY A 498 8.17 -9.27 5.38
N PRO A 499 7.50 -9.37 4.23
CA PRO A 499 8.15 -9.57 2.95
C PRO A 499 8.96 -8.35 2.50
N ALA A 500 10.14 -8.58 1.95
CA ALA A 500 10.96 -7.54 1.34
C ALA A 500 10.27 -6.88 0.14
N ILE A 501 10.63 -5.63 -0.12
CA ILE A 501 10.21 -4.89 -1.31
C ILE A 501 11.23 -5.18 -2.41
N ARG A 502 10.76 -5.64 -3.57
CA ARG A 502 11.61 -6.01 -4.72
C ARG A 502 11.00 -5.53 -6.03
N ALA A 503 11.85 -5.36 -7.05
CA ALA A 503 11.42 -5.41 -8.43
C ALA A 503 10.98 -6.85 -8.75
N VAL A 504 9.70 -7.04 -9.08
CA VAL A 504 9.09 -8.38 -9.24
C VAL A 504 8.69 -8.71 -10.67
N ASP A 505 8.55 -7.71 -11.54
CA ASP A 505 8.11 -7.90 -12.92
C ASP A 505 8.60 -6.76 -13.83
N GLU A 506 8.61 -6.99 -15.14
CA GLU A 506 8.94 -6.00 -16.17
C GLU A 506 7.83 -5.91 -17.22
N LEU A 507 7.31 -4.71 -17.43
CA LEU A 507 6.29 -4.43 -18.44
C LEU A 507 6.91 -3.71 -19.65
N ALA A 508 6.67 -4.25 -20.84
CA ALA A 508 6.93 -3.51 -22.07
C ALA A 508 5.87 -2.42 -22.27
N PRO A 509 6.23 -1.20 -22.70
CA PRO A 509 5.23 -0.19 -23.01
C PRO A 509 4.30 -0.63 -24.14
N ARG A 510 3.03 -0.26 -24.04
CA ARG A 510 2.05 -0.44 -25.12
C ARG A 510 2.37 0.45 -26.31
N SER A 511 2.81 1.69 -26.07
CA SER A 511 3.20 2.60 -27.14
C SER A 511 4.19 3.67 -26.67
N VAL A 512 4.95 4.21 -27.62
CA VAL A 512 5.78 5.41 -27.47
C VAL A 512 5.42 6.34 -28.62
N ARG A 513 5.08 7.59 -28.33
CA ARG A 513 4.69 8.58 -29.34
C ARG A 513 5.49 9.86 -29.15
N ARG A 514 6.13 10.32 -30.22
CA ARG A 514 6.79 11.63 -30.24
C ARG A 514 5.73 12.74 -30.25
N VAL A 515 5.83 13.69 -29.32
CA VAL A 515 4.90 14.82 -29.16
C VAL A 515 5.57 16.18 -29.35
N GLY A 516 6.90 16.20 -29.50
CA GLY A 516 7.69 17.39 -29.77
C GLY A 516 9.13 17.04 -30.16
N GLU A 517 9.98 18.05 -30.28
CA GLU A 517 11.42 17.83 -30.44
C GLU A 517 12.01 17.28 -29.13
N GLY A 518 12.62 16.09 -29.19
CA GLY A 518 13.18 15.42 -28.00
C GLY A 518 12.16 15.03 -26.92
N ARG A 519 10.84 15.11 -27.20
CA ARG A 519 9.75 14.84 -26.24
C ARG A 519 8.84 13.70 -26.70
N TYR A 520 8.57 12.77 -25.79
CA TYR A 520 7.80 11.55 -26.03
C TYR A 520 6.79 11.29 -24.92
N ILE A 521 5.62 10.74 -25.27
CA ILE A 521 4.67 10.14 -24.32
C ILE A 521 4.74 8.62 -24.47
N VAL A 522 4.96 7.95 -23.34
CA VAL A 522 4.95 6.50 -23.19
C VAL A 522 3.64 6.09 -22.52
N ASP A 523 2.94 5.13 -23.09
CA ASP A 523 1.79 4.46 -22.45
C ASP A 523 2.21 3.03 -22.07
N MET A 524 2.25 2.74 -20.77
CA MET A 524 2.56 1.39 -20.27
C MET A 524 1.42 0.40 -20.49
N GLY A 525 0.21 0.87 -20.82
CA GLY A 525 -1.00 0.05 -20.94
C GLY A 525 -1.57 -0.44 -19.60
N GLN A 526 -0.87 -0.17 -18.49
CA GLN A 526 -1.21 -0.54 -17.13
C GLN A 526 -0.72 0.57 -16.18
N ASN A 527 -1.61 1.07 -15.33
CA ASN A 527 -1.26 1.85 -14.15
C ASN A 527 -0.54 0.94 -13.15
N MET A 528 0.78 1.11 -13.05
CA MET A 528 1.71 0.29 -12.30
C MET A 528 2.43 1.12 -11.23
N VAL A 529 3.18 0.45 -10.35
CA VAL A 529 3.98 1.09 -9.31
C VAL A 529 5.42 0.64 -9.42
N GLY A 530 6.34 1.59 -9.43
CA GLY A 530 7.78 1.38 -9.63
C GLY A 530 8.40 2.51 -10.44
N TRP A 531 9.15 2.21 -11.49
CA TRP A 531 9.85 3.20 -12.33
C TRP A 531 10.05 2.70 -13.77
N LEU A 532 10.62 3.54 -14.63
CA LEU A 532 11.15 3.09 -15.92
C LEU A 532 12.65 2.74 -15.84
N ARG A 533 13.02 1.65 -16.51
CA ARG A 533 14.36 1.43 -17.03
C ARG A 533 14.44 2.04 -18.42
N LEU A 534 15.35 2.99 -18.61
CA LEU A 534 15.56 3.68 -19.89
C LEU A 534 16.94 3.35 -20.46
N LYS A 535 16.97 2.90 -21.72
CA LYS A 535 18.21 2.79 -22.51
C LYS A 535 18.43 4.09 -23.28
N VAL A 536 19.61 4.67 -23.11
CA VAL A 536 20.03 5.93 -23.73
C VAL A 536 21.18 5.62 -24.68
N THR A 537 21.04 5.99 -25.95
CA THR A 537 22.04 5.71 -26.98
C THR A 537 22.48 7.02 -27.65
N GLY A 538 23.78 7.25 -27.76
CA GLY A 538 24.34 8.41 -28.46
C GLY A 538 24.08 9.76 -27.79
N ALA A 539 23.83 9.80 -26.48
CA ALA A 539 23.75 11.05 -25.74
C ALA A 539 25.14 11.68 -25.54
N GLU A 540 25.24 13.00 -25.68
CA GLU A 540 26.46 13.74 -25.33
C GLU A 540 26.66 13.77 -23.81
N SER A 541 27.91 13.84 -23.34
CA SER A 541 28.21 13.96 -21.91
C SER A 541 27.58 15.24 -21.35
N GLY A 542 26.85 15.13 -20.25
CA GLY A 542 26.10 16.24 -19.65
C GLY A 542 24.71 16.47 -20.24
N ARG A 543 24.27 15.69 -21.24
CA ARG A 543 22.89 15.75 -21.73
C ARG A 543 21.92 15.32 -20.63
N THR A 544 20.95 16.17 -20.33
CA THR A 544 19.88 15.91 -19.36
C THR A 544 18.67 15.28 -20.03
N ILE A 545 18.16 14.20 -19.45
CA ILE A 545 16.93 13.50 -19.85
C ILE A 545 15.99 13.48 -18.64
N THR A 546 14.76 13.97 -18.82
CA THR A 546 13.77 14.11 -17.75
C THR A 546 12.60 13.16 -17.99
N LEU A 547 12.20 12.42 -16.97
CA LEU A 547 11.06 11.50 -16.97
C LEU A 547 10.01 12.02 -15.99
N ARG A 548 8.80 12.34 -16.47
CA ARG A 548 7.67 12.79 -15.64
C ARG A 548 6.55 11.76 -15.69
N TYR A 549 5.98 11.41 -14.55
CA TYR A 549 5.03 10.29 -14.44
C TYR A 549 3.59 10.76 -14.16
N ALA A 550 2.60 10.01 -14.64
CA ALA A 550 1.18 10.25 -14.36
C ALA A 550 0.30 8.99 -14.50
N GLU A 551 -0.81 8.96 -13.76
CA GLU A 551 -1.81 7.89 -13.89
C GLU A 551 -2.69 8.03 -15.13
N ARG A 552 -2.94 9.27 -15.56
CA ARG A 552 -3.87 9.61 -16.66
C ARG A 552 -3.27 10.66 -17.59
N LEU A 553 -3.88 10.77 -18.77
CA LEU A 553 -3.65 11.84 -19.72
C LEU A 553 -4.77 12.88 -19.60
N GLU A 554 -4.43 14.16 -19.59
CA GLU A 554 -5.42 15.24 -19.73
C GLU A 554 -5.86 15.32 -21.19
N ARG A 555 -4.88 15.19 -22.09
CA ARG A 555 -5.01 15.12 -23.54
C ARG A 555 -3.98 14.12 -24.04
N GLU A 556 -4.13 13.63 -25.27
CA GLU A 556 -3.20 12.63 -25.81
C GLU A 556 -1.73 13.01 -25.61
N ASP A 557 -1.36 14.26 -25.85
CA ASP A 557 -0.01 14.83 -25.74
C ASP A 557 0.37 15.44 -24.38
N ARG A 558 -0.50 15.38 -23.36
CA ARG A 558 -0.25 16.02 -22.06
C ARG A 558 -0.68 15.14 -20.88
N LEU A 559 0.25 14.95 -19.96
CA LEU A 559 0.00 14.22 -18.71
C LEU A 559 -1.00 14.96 -17.81
N TYR A 560 -1.91 14.21 -17.15
CA TYR A 560 -2.72 14.73 -16.05
C TYR A 560 -1.98 14.50 -14.74
N ARG A 561 -1.36 15.56 -14.20
CA ARG A 561 -0.49 15.49 -13.00
C ARG A 561 -1.04 16.25 -11.81
N VAL A 562 -2.16 16.93 -11.98
CA VAL A 562 -2.72 17.83 -10.97
C VAL A 562 -3.21 17.06 -9.72
N ASN A 563 -3.62 15.80 -9.89
CA ASN A 563 -4.01 14.92 -8.79
C ASN A 563 -2.82 14.36 -7.99
N LEU A 564 -1.58 14.65 -8.41
CA LEU A 564 -0.37 14.31 -7.66
C LEU A 564 -0.11 15.32 -6.53
N ARG A 565 -0.79 16.47 -6.56
CA ARG A 565 -0.71 17.57 -5.59
C ARG A 565 0.73 18.09 -5.49
N THR A 566 1.43 17.94 -4.37
CA THR A 566 2.82 18.43 -4.23
C THR A 566 3.87 17.43 -4.71
N ALA A 567 3.51 16.15 -4.93
CA ALA A 567 4.46 15.14 -5.40
C ALA A 567 4.85 15.40 -6.85
N LYS A 568 6.15 15.68 -7.09
CA LYS A 568 6.64 15.96 -8.44
C LYS A 568 6.65 14.71 -9.32
N GLN A 569 7.01 13.54 -8.79
CA GLN A 569 7.29 12.34 -9.59
C GLN A 569 8.08 12.65 -10.86
N THR A 570 9.29 13.19 -10.71
CA THR A 570 10.16 13.54 -11.82
C THR A 570 11.55 12.96 -11.60
N ASP A 571 12.00 12.11 -12.51
CA ASP A 571 13.36 11.61 -12.51
C ASP A 571 14.20 12.37 -13.55
N VAL A 572 15.47 12.59 -13.24
CA VAL A 572 16.42 13.31 -14.09
C VAL A 572 17.70 12.50 -14.23
N TYR A 573 18.07 12.19 -15.47
CA TYR A 573 19.30 11.49 -15.81
C TYR A 573 20.25 12.39 -16.58
N ILE A 574 21.51 12.49 -16.15
CA ILE A 574 22.56 13.24 -16.83
C ILE A 574 23.56 12.23 -17.40
N ALA A 575 23.62 12.17 -18.74
CA ALA A 575 24.41 11.18 -19.46
C ALA A 575 25.93 11.41 -19.29
N ARG A 576 26.71 10.31 -19.30
CA ARG A 576 28.19 10.39 -19.25
C ARG A 576 28.85 10.50 -20.62
N GLY A 577 28.12 10.22 -21.70
CA GLY A 577 28.61 10.27 -23.07
C GLY A 577 29.13 8.93 -23.61
N ALA A 578 28.66 7.80 -23.05
CA ALA A 578 28.96 6.48 -23.58
C ALA A 578 28.07 6.15 -24.79
N ALA A 579 28.49 5.18 -25.60
CA ALA A 579 27.73 4.78 -26.80
C ALA A 579 26.32 4.29 -26.45
N GLU A 580 26.19 3.52 -25.36
CA GLU A 580 24.94 3.08 -24.77
C GLU A 580 25.04 3.17 -23.25
N GLU A 581 23.99 3.70 -22.63
CA GLU A 581 23.82 3.88 -21.20
C GLU A 581 22.45 3.35 -20.77
N GLN A 582 22.30 3.01 -19.49
CA GLN A 582 21.05 2.57 -18.90
C GLN A 582 20.81 3.33 -17.61
N TYR A 583 19.58 3.78 -17.41
CA TYR A 583 19.14 4.46 -16.20
C TYR A 583 17.96 3.73 -15.55
N GLU A 584 18.05 3.56 -14.24
CA GLU A 584 16.97 3.21 -13.31
C GLU A 584 17.19 3.98 -12.00
N PRO A 585 16.15 4.60 -11.42
CA PRO A 585 16.26 5.19 -10.09
C PRO A 585 16.49 4.13 -9.01
N ARG A 586 17.07 4.53 -7.87
CA ARG A 586 17.35 3.62 -6.74
C ARG A 586 16.54 3.93 -5.48
N PHE A 587 16.19 5.20 -5.26
CA PHE A 587 15.62 5.69 -4.00
C PHE A 587 14.29 6.43 -4.16
N THR A 588 13.58 6.21 -5.26
CA THR A 588 12.23 6.73 -5.51
C THR A 588 11.35 5.72 -6.25
N TYR A 589 10.04 5.88 -6.16
CA TYR A 589 9.06 5.11 -6.93
C TYR A 589 7.85 5.98 -7.24
N HIS A 590 7.13 5.60 -8.30
CA HIS A 590 6.01 6.35 -8.86
C HIS A 590 4.81 5.43 -9.08
N GLY A 591 3.60 5.98 -9.01
CA GLY A 591 2.37 5.31 -9.44
C GLY A 591 1.90 5.92 -10.76
N PHE A 592 1.94 5.15 -11.85
CA PHE A 592 1.78 5.69 -13.20
C PHE A 592 1.33 4.67 -14.24
N GLN A 593 0.65 5.16 -15.26
CA GLN A 593 0.48 4.46 -16.54
C GLN A 593 1.25 5.16 -17.66
N TYR A 594 1.36 6.49 -17.59
CA TYR A 594 1.93 7.32 -18.62
C TYR A 594 3.22 7.99 -18.15
N VAL A 595 4.19 8.09 -19.03
CA VAL A 595 5.45 8.79 -18.76
C VAL A 595 5.76 9.74 -19.91
N GLU A 596 6.07 10.99 -19.58
CA GLU A 596 6.67 11.93 -20.52
C GLU A 596 8.19 11.84 -20.40
N ILE A 597 8.87 11.67 -21.54
CA ILE A 597 10.33 11.66 -21.63
C ILE A 597 10.75 12.88 -22.45
N GLU A 598 11.52 13.78 -21.85
CA GLU A 598 12.03 15.00 -22.45
C GLU A 598 13.57 14.98 -22.48
N GLY A 599 14.17 15.54 -23.53
CA GLY A 599 15.63 15.65 -23.66
C GLY A 599 16.32 14.40 -24.21
N TYR A 600 15.59 13.38 -24.66
CA TYR A 600 16.19 12.21 -25.32
C TYR A 600 17.03 12.63 -26.55
N PRO A 601 18.21 12.01 -26.81
CA PRO A 601 19.09 12.38 -27.93
C PRO A 601 18.46 12.18 -29.31
N ASP A 602 19.08 12.75 -30.34
CA ASP A 602 18.60 12.71 -31.73
C ASP A 602 18.51 11.27 -32.26
N GLY A 603 17.30 10.71 -32.23
CA GLY A 603 16.96 9.35 -32.60
C GLY A 603 15.49 9.06 -32.32
N GLU A 604 14.98 7.93 -32.83
CA GLU A 604 13.62 7.48 -32.51
C GLU A 604 13.65 6.67 -31.21
N LEU A 605 12.93 7.14 -30.18
CA LEU A 605 12.71 6.38 -28.95
C LEU A 605 11.62 5.33 -29.22
N THR A 606 11.99 4.07 -29.14
CA THR A 606 11.12 2.91 -29.42
C THR A 606 10.83 2.12 -28.14
N THR A 607 9.79 1.28 -28.17
CA THR A 607 9.34 0.50 -26.99
C THR A 607 10.40 -0.45 -26.44
N ASP A 608 11.33 -0.97 -27.26
CA ASP A 608 12.42 -1.86 -26.83
C ASP A 608 13.54 -1.16 -26.03
N ARG A 609 13.49 0.18 -25.96
CA ARG A 609 14.40 1.01 -25.17
C ARG A 609 13.88 1.33 -23.78
N ILE A 610 12.65 0.90 -23.47
CA ILE A 610 11.98 1.20 -22.21
C ILE A 610 11.43 -0.10 -21.62
N ALA A 611 11.56 -0.27 -20.31
CA ALA A 611 10.81 -1.25 -19.54
C ALA A 611 10.24 -0.59 -18.29
N GLY A 612 8.98 -0.82 -17.97
CA GLY A 612 8.41 -0.47 -16.68
C GLY A 612 8.76 -1.55 -15.67
N ILE A 613 9.45 -1.18 -14.59
CA ILE A 613 9.87 -2.10 -13.53
C ILE A 613 8.82 -2.06 -12.43
N VAL A 614 8.11 -3.17 -12.21
CA VAL A 614 7.05 -3.28 -11.21
C VAL A 614 7.67 -3.60 -9.85
N VAL A 615 7.36 -2.80 -8.84
CA VAL A 615 7.97 -2.91 -7.50
C VAL A 615 6.89 -3.03 -6.45
N ARG A 616 7.02 -4.05 -5.58
CA ARG A 616 6.09 -4.31 -4.48
C ARG A 616 6.73 -5.16 -3.39
N SER A 617 6.04 -5.30 -2.26
CA SER A 617 6.31 -6.35 -1.28
C SER A 617 6.10 -7.74 -1.89
N THR A 618 7.02 -8.66 -1.60
CA THR A 618 7.12 -10.01 -2.17
C THR A 618 6.13 -11.04 -1.60
N ALA A 619 4.96 -10.59 -1.15
CA ALA A 619 3.87 -11.51 -0.80
C ALA A 619 3.51 -12.41 -2.01
N GLU A 620 3.44 -13.72 -1.77
CA GLU A 620 3.14 -14.74 -2.79
C GLU A 620 1.72 -14.55 -3.30
N GLU A 621 1.51 -14.60 -4.62
CA GLU A 621 0.17 -14.60 -5.20
C GLU A 621 -0.47 -15.98 -5.01
N THR A 622 -1.70 -16.00 -4.51
CA THR A 622 -2.37 -17.23 -4.05
C THR A 622 -3.61 -17.59 -4.85
N SER A 623 -4.02 -16.80 -5.84
CA SER A 623 -5.17 -17.18 -6.66
C SER A 623 -5.12 -16.75 -8.12
N GLU A 624 -5.79 -17.55 -8.93
CA GLU A 624 -6.16 -17.27 -10.32
C GLU A 624 -7.67 -17.46 -10.45
N VAL A 625 -8.37 -16.45 -10.95
CA VAL A 625 -9.82 -16.50 -11.16
C VAL A 625 -10.14 -16.09 -12.59
N HIS A 626 -11.05 -16.81 -13.23
CA HIS A 626 -11.51 -16.53 -14.58
C HIS A 626 -13.01 -16.81 -14.69
N THR A 627 -13.72 -15.96 -15.41
CA THR A 627 -15.17 -16.08 -15.63
C THR A 627 -15.49 -16.00 -17.12
N SER A 628 -16.71 -16.37 -17.52
CA SER A 628 -17.19 -16.15 -18.89
C SER A 628 -17.46 -14.66 -19.22
N HIS A 629 -17.32 -13.74 -18.26
CA HIS A 629 -17.65 -12.32 -18.43
C HIS A 629 -16.38 -11.45 -18.52
N ALA A 630 -16.07 -10.95 -19.71
CA ALA A 630 -14.81 -10.26 -19.99
C ALA A 630 -14.58 -9.01 -19.10
N LEU A 631 -15.59 -8.19 -18.88
CA LEU A 631 -15.46 -6.99 -18.02
C LEU A 631 -15.24 -7.36 -16.55
N LEU A 632 -15.74 -8.52 -16.11
CA LEU A 632 -15.55 -8.98 -14.74
C LEU A 632 -14.13 -9.52 -14.54
N ASN A 633 -13.58 -10.21 -15.54
CA ASN A 633 -12.18 -10.61 -15.55
C ASN A 633 -11.26 -9.37 -15.49
N ARG A 634 -11.57 -8.33 -16.28
CA ARG A 634 -10.85 -7.06 -16.23
C ARG A 634 -10.98 -6.37 -14.87
N LEU A 635 -12.16 -6.38 -14.25
CA LEU A 635 -12.33 -5.87 -12.88
C LEU A 635 -11.41 -6.61 -11.89
N MET A 636 -11.34 -7.94 -11.96
CA MET A 636 -10.45 -8.71 -11.09
C MET A 636 -8.97 -8.43 -11.35
N ASP A 637 -8.57 -8.21 -12.59
CA ASP A 637 -7.21 -7.76 -12.91
C ASP A 637 -6.93 -6.40 -12.27
N ASN A 638 -7.86 -5.45 -12.38
CA ASN A 638 -7.74 -4.12 -11.77
C ASN A 638 -7.60 -4.20 -10.24
N VAL A 639 -8.39 -5.06 -9.59
CA VAL A 639 -8.30 -5.33 -8.14
C VAL A 639 -6.89 -5.82 -7.76
N LYS A 640 -6.36 -6.81 -8.50
CA LYS A 640 -5.02 -7.36 -8.24
C LYS A 640 -3.92 -6.33 -8.48
N TRP A 641 -4.00 -5.54 -9.55
CA TRP A 641 -3.05 -4.47 -9.82
C TRP A 641 -3.07 -3.37 -8.76
N SER A 642 -4.24 -3.00 -8.25
CA SER A 642 -4.33 -2.03 -7.14
C SER A 642 -3.74 -2.56 -5.84
N GLN A 643 -3.90 -3.85 -5.54
CA GLN A 643 -3.20 -4.46 -4.41
C GLN A 643 -1.69 -4.49 -4.62
N ARG A 644 -1.20 -4.92 -5.80
CA ARG A 644 0.23 -4.94 -6.12
C ARG A 644 0.85 -3.56 -5.93
N GLY A 645 0.19 -2.52 -6.41
CA GLY A 645 0.70 -1.16 -6.34
C GLY A 645 0.78 -0.58 -4.93
N ASN A 646 -0.13 -0.99 -4.04
CA ASN A 646 -0.22 -0.40 -2.71
C ASN A 646 0.32 -1.30 -1.59
N PHE A 647 0.73 -2.54 -1.89
CA PHE A 647 1.42 -3.39 -0.92
C PHE A 647 2.92 -3.13 -0.99
N PHE A 648 3.37 -2.07 -0.34
CA PHE A 648 4.74 -1.56 -0.43
C PHE A 648 5.33 -1.31 0.98
N GLY A 649 5.73 -2.39 1.65
CA GLY A 649 6.19 -2.38 3.04
C GLY A 649 5.10 -2.08 4.09
N VAL A 650 4.07 -1.34 3.71
CA VAL A 650 2.81 -1.04 4.42
C VAL A 650 1.67 -1.01 3.38
N PRO A 651 0.40 -1.23 3.76
CA PRO A 651 -0.74 -1.13 2.83
C PRO A 651 -1.11 0.33 2.58
N LEU A 652 -0.47 0.96 1.59
CA LEU A 652 -0.69 2.36 1.22
C LEU A 652 -2.15 2.62 0.82
N ASP A 653 -2.68 3.82 1.01
CA ASP A 653 -3.93 4.23 0.34
C ASP A 653 -3.72 4.23 -1.18
N CYS A 654 -2.80 5.07 -1.65
CA CYS A 654 -2.47 5.22 -3.04
C CYS A 654 -0.95 5.32 -3.23
N PRO A 655 -0.39 4.98 -4.40
CA PRO A 655 1.06 4.91 -4.56
C PRO A 655 1.68 6.14 -5.26
N GLN A 656 0.88 7.13 -5.65
CA GLN A 656 1.29 8.21 -6.55
C GLN A 656 1.42 9.58 -5.87
N ARG A 657 0.38 10.10 -5.21
CA ARG A 657 0.39 11.49 -4.69
C ARG A 657 1.25 11.62 -3.43
N ASP A 658 1.33 12.83 -2.90
CA ASP A 658 1.90 13.17 -1.59
C ASP A 658 1.06 12.64 -0.41
N GLU A 659 0.80 11.33 -0.38
CA GLU A 659 0.13 10.65 0.71
C GLU A 659 0.84 9.34 1.04
N ARG A 660 0.50 8.24 0.35
CA ARG A 660 1.19 6.94 0.44
C ARG A 660 1.32 6.49 1.91
N LEU A 661 0.22 6.52 2.64
CA LEU A 661 0.17 6.21 4.07
C LEU A 661 -0.56 4.91 4.30
N GLY A 662 -0.19 4.20 5.36
CA GLY A 662 -0.90 2.99 5.79
C GLY A 662 -2.23 3.35 6.44
N TRP A 663 -3.25 3.71 5.66
CA TRP A 663 -4.58 4.01 6.17
C TRP A 663 -5.30 2.73 6.62
N THR A 664 -5.74 2.76 7.88
CA THR A 664 -6.28 1.59 8.56
C THR A 664 -7.63 1.15 8.02
N GLY A 665 -8.50 2.11 7.69
CA GLY A 665 -9.85 1.90 7.13
C GLY A 665 -9.81 1.12 5.82
N ASP A 666 -9.00 1.62 4.88
CA ASP A 666 -8.75 1.04 3.57
C ASP A 666 -8.29 -0.41 3.68
N ALA A 667 -7.24 -0.63 4.46
CA ALA A 667 -6.58 -1.92 4.55
C ALA A 667 -7.52 -2.98 5.12
N HIS A 668 -8.31 -2.66 6.17
CA HIS A 668 -9.22 -3.63 6.76
C HIS A 668 -10.47 -3.85 5.90
N ALA A 669 -10.94 -2.83 5.16
CA ALA A 669 -12.04 -2.96 4.21
C ALA A 669 -11.69 -3.91 3.06
N PHE A 670 -10.43 -3.87 2.60
CA PHE A 670 -9.94 -4.70 1.51
C PHE A 670 -9.32 -6.05 1.95
N ALA A 671 -9.01 -6.22 3.23
CA ALA A 671 -8.24 -7.35 3.74
C ALA A 671 -8.73 -8.72 3.28
N ARG A 672 -10.05 -8.93 3.25
CA ARG A 672 -10.61 -10.22 2.85
C ARG A 672 -10.30 -10.55 1.39
N THR A 673 -10.47 -9.60 0.48
CA THR A 673 -10.03 -9.72 -0.93
C THR A 673 -8.52 -9.90 -1.01
N ALA A 674 -7.76 -9.09 -0.27
CA ALA A 674 -6.30 -9.13 -0.28
C ALA A 674 -5.75 -10.53 0.00
N THR A 675 -6.34 -11.23 0.99
CA THR A 675 -5.93 -12.58 1.40
C THR A 675 -6.26 -13.70 0.42
N TYR A 676 -7.14 -13.47 -0.55
CA TYR A 676 -7.34 -14.38 -1.68
C TYR A 676 -6.31 -14.15 -2.77
N ASN A 677 -5.98 -12.88 -3.05
CA ASN A 677 -5.04 -12.53 -4.11
C ASN A 677 -3.60 -12.88 -3.74
N MET A 678 -3.21 -12.66 -2.48
CA MET A 678 -1.86 -12.90 -1.98
C MET A 678 -1.87 -13.52 -0.58
N ASN A 679 -0.79 -14.22 -0.23
CA ASN A 679 -0.50 -14.59 1.15
C ASN A 679 -0.03 -13.34 1.92
N CYS A 680 -0.96 -12.70 2.61
CA CYS A 680 -0.72 -11.47 3.36
C CYS A 680 -0.36 -11.68 4.84
N ALA A 681 -0.15 -12.93 5.29
CA ALA A 681 0.05 -13.23 6.71
C ALA A 681 1.24 -12.48 7.32
N SER A 682 2.42 -12.56 6.70
CA SER A 682 3.63 -11.88 7.17
C SER A 682 3.60 -10.36 6.92
N PHE A 683 2.99 -9.93 5.81
CA PHE A 683 2.83 -8.50 5.47
C PHE A 683 1.97 -7.76 6.50
N TYR A 684 0.75 -8.25 6.76
CA TYR A 684 -0.09 -7.65 7.80
C TYR A 684 0.41 -7.97 9.21
N GLY A 685 1.12 -9.09 9.43
CA GLY A 685 1.77 -9.37 10.71
C GLY A 685 2.76 -8.28 11.12
N LYS A 686 3.62 -7.86 10.18
CA LYS A 686 4.52 -6.70 10.37
C LYS A 686 3.72 -5.42 10.58
N TRP A 687 2.72 -5.15 9.75
CA TRP A 687 1.98 -3.89 9.84
C TRP A 687 1.13 -3.78 11.12
N MET A 688 0.61 -4.89 11.64
CA MET A 688 -0.02 -4.91 12.96
C MET A 688 0.97 -4.54 14.07
N ALA A 689 2.27 -4.83 13.92
CA ALA A 689 3.29 -4.31 14.83
C ALA A 689 3.43 -2.79 14.71
N ASP A 690 3.37 -2.24 13.50
CA ASP A 690 3.38 -0.78 13.29
C ASP A 690 2.14 -0.10 13.89
N ILE A 691 0.95 -0.71 13.78
CA ILE A 691 -0.29 -0.22 14.41
C ILE A 691 -0.15 -0.18 15.93
N ARG A 692 0.45 -1.22 16.54
CA ARG A 692 0.71 -1.24 17.99
C ARG A 692 1.70 -0.16 18.42
N ASP A 693 2.76 0.06 17.65
CA ASP A 693 3.72 1.13 17.92
C ASP A 693 3.09 2.52 17.79
N ALA A 694 2.09 2.66 16.94
CA ALA A 694 1.37 3.90 16.67
C ALA A 694 0.19 4.16 17.63
N GLN A 695 -0.24 3.20 18.45
CA GLN A 695 -1.35 3.35 19.39
C GLN A 695 -1.01 4.39 20.47
N GLY A 696 -1.96 5.29 20.75
CA GLY A 696 -1.80 6.32 21.78
C GLY A 696 -1.66 5.73 23.18
N GLU A 697 -1.00 6.46 24.07
CA GLU A 697 -0.87 6.07 25.50
C GLU A 697 -2.24 5.92 26.19
N ASP A 698 -3.24 6.66 25.72
CA ASP A 698 -4.64 6.61 26.17
C ASP A 698 -5.41 5.39 25.64
N GLY A 699 -4.82 4.62 24.72
CA GLY A 699 -5.44 3.46 24.07
C GLY A 699 -6.09 3.75 22.71
N ALA A 700 -6.10 5.00 22.24
CA ALA A 700 -6.66 5.34 20.93
C ALA A 700 -5.87 4.65 19.81
N MET A 701 -6.55 3.93 18.92
CA MET A 701 -5.93 3.34 17.74
C MET A 701 -5.72 4.40 16.65
N PRO A 702 -4.64 4.31 15.87
CA PRO A 702 -4.30 5.31 14.87
C PRO A 702 -5.16 5.21 13.61
N ASP A 703 -5.36 6.33 12.90
CA ASP A 703 -5.97 6.30 11.57
C ASP A 703 -4.97 5.81 10.51
N VAL A 704 -3.68 6.16 10.67
CA VAL A 704 -2.57 5.73 9.81
C VAL A 704 -1.44 5.10 10.62
N ALA A 705 -0.83 4.03 10.08
CA ALA A 705 0.31 3.37 10.68
C ALA A 705 1.42 3.09 9.63
N PRO A 706 2.71 3.42 9.89
CA PRO A 706 3.27 4.13 11.05
C PRO A 706 2.63 5.49 11.33
N PHE A 707 2.66 5.93 12.59
CA PHE A 707 1.97 7.14 13.01
C PHE A 707 2.61 8.40 12.40
N VAL A 708 1.76 9.25 11.83
CA VAL A 708 2.14 10.56 11.30
C VAL A 708 1.28 11.61 12.00
N GLU A 709 1.91 12.53 12.75
CA GLU A 709 1.24 13.45 13.70
C GLU A 709 0.16 14.34 13.08
N HIS A 710 0.25 14.62 11.78
CA HIS A 710 -0.80 15.34 11.06
C HIS A 710 -2.15 14.61 11.09
N PHE A 711 -2.13 13.28 11.16
CA PHE A 711 -3.31 12.43 11.17
C PHE A 711 -3.69 12.02 12.60
N GLY A 712 -4.98 11.76 12.78
CA GLY A 712 -5.58 11.55 14.09
C GLY A 712 -5.47 10.11 14.61
N ARG A 713 -6.17 9.90 15.72
CA ARG A 713 -6.44 8.60 16.33
C ARG A 713 -7.91 8.55 16.71
N GLY A 714 -8.48 7.35 16.74
CA GLY A 714 -9.77 7.08 17.38
C GLY A 714 -11.01 7.35 16.53
N HIS A 715 -10.86 7.66 15.25
CA HIS A 715 -11.99 7.74 14.32
C HIS A 715 -12.46 6.32 13.98
N VAL A 716 -13.72 5.99 14.29
CA VAL A 716 -14.30 4.66 13.97
C VAL A 716 -14.18 4.33 12.49
N PHE A 717 -14.31 3.04 12.17
CA PHE A 717 -13.98 2.39 10.92
C PHE A 717 -12.48 2.36 10.70
N PHE A 718 -11.81 3.51 10.55
CA PHE A 718 -10.36 3.54 10.36
C PHE A 718 -9.63 2.88 11.53
N ALA A 719 -9.72 3.48 12.73
CA ALA A 719 -9.06 2.97 13.93
C ALA A 719 -9.48 1.52 14.31
N ASP A 720 -10.67 1.08 13.90
CA ASP A 720 -11.16 -0.28 14.10
C ASP A 720 -10.39 -1.33 13.27
N GLY A 721 -9.60 -0.91 12.28
CA GLY A 721 -8.64 -1.77 11.59
C GLY A 721 -7.71 -2.51 12.56
N GLY A 722 -7.37 -1.90 13.70
CA GLY A 722 -6.61 -2.54 14.77
C GLY A 722 -7.27 -3.78 15.39
N VAL A 723 -8.57 -3.97 15.23
CA VAL A 723 -9.37 -5.13 15.71
C VAL A 723 -9.85 -6.01 14.57
N ILE A 724 -10.33 -5.42 13.47
CA ILE A 724 -10.91 -6.14 12.32
C ILE A 724 -9.84 -6.96 11.58
N LEU A 725 -8.62 -6.42 11.44
CA LEU A 725 -7.53 -7.11 10.76
C LEU A 725 -7.08 -8.38 11.50
N PRO A 726 -6.75 -8.36 12.81
CA PRO A 726 -6.41 -9.57 13.54
C PRO A 726 -7.45 -10.69 13.41
N TRP A 727 -8.74 -10.34 13.51
CA TRP A 727 -9.80 -11.32 13.31
C TRP A 727 -9.81 -11.90 11.89
N THR A 728 -9.72 -11.04 10.87
CA THR A 728 -9.71 -11.47 9.46
C THR A 728 -8.53 -12.40 9.18
N LEU A 729 -7.32 -12.03 9.62
CA LEU A 729 -6.11 -12.83 9.45
C LEU A 729 -6.21 -14.17 10.19
N TYR A 730 -6.69 -14.18 11.43
CA TYR A 730 -6.93 -15.41 12.18
C TYR A 730 -7.87 -16.34 11.41
N ARG A 731 -9.01 -15.82 10.95
CA ARG A 731 -10.00 -16.63 10.23
C ARG A 731 -9.44 -17.23 8.94
N VAL A 732 -8.60 -16.50 8.21
CA VAL A 732 -7.99 -16.96 6.96
C VAL A 732 -6.84 -17.93 7.17
N TYR A 733 -5.94 -17.64 8.10
CA TYR A 733 -4.66 -18.36 8.24
C TYR A 733 -4.64 -19.33 9.44
N GLY A 734 -5.60 -19.23 10.36
CA GLY A 734 -5.70 -20.08 11.54
C GLY A 734 -4.64 -19.80 12.62
N ASP A 735 -3.90 -18.69 12.52
CA ASP A 735 -2.79 -18.38 13.42
C ASP A 735 -3.26 -17.59 14.65
N LYS A 736 -3.38 -18.27 15.78
CA LYS A 736 -3.80 -17.64 17.04
C LYS A 736 -2.80 -16.59 17.54
N ARG A 737 -1.53 -16.68 17.15
CA ARG A 737 -0.49 -15.72 17.56
C ARG A 737 -0.81 -14.31 17.06
N THR A 738 -1.55 -14.18 15.96
CA THR A 738 -2.04 -12.90 15.46
C THR A 738 -3.01 -12.24 16.43
N ILE A 739 -3.87 -13.00 17.10
CA ILE A 739 -4.74 -12.46 18.16
C ILE A 739 -3.90 -12.18 19.41
N GLU A 740 -3.12 -13.17 19.86
CA GLU A 740 -2.36 -13.10 21.13
C GLU A 740 -1.40 -11.90 21.15
N SER A 741 -0.66 -11.67 20.07
CA SER A 741 0.31 -10.56 19.97
C SER A 741 -0.34 -9.17 19.93
N ASN A 742 -1.65 -9.10 19.63
CA ASN A 742 -2.40 -7.84 19.49
C ASN A 742 -3.42 -7.63 20.61
N TYR A 743 -3.71 -8.65 21.42
CA TYR A 743 -4.86 -8.66 22.33
C TYR A 743 -4.88 -7.47 23.30
N GLU A 744 -3.74 -7.18 23.93
CA GLU A 744 -3.65 -6.08 24.89
C GLU A 744 -3.84 -4.71 24.23
N ALA A 745 -3.38 -4.52 23.00
CA ALA A 745 -3.60 -3.29 22.24
C ALA A 745 -5.09 -3.13 21.89
N MET A 746 -5.73 -4.21 21.41
CA MET A 746 -7.16 -4.22 21.11
C MET A 746 -8.03 -4.00 22.36
N ALA A 747 -7.67 -4.57 23.50
CA ALA A 747 -8.38 -4.35 24.76
C ALA A 747 -8.30 -2.88 25.21
N ARG A 748 -7.14 -2.22 25.07
CA ARG A 748 -7.01 -0.78 25.34
C ARG A 748 -7.87 0.07 24.40
N TRP A 749 -8.04 -0.34 23.15
CA TRP A 749 -8.97 0.31 22.22
C TRP A 749 -10.42 0.25 22.69
N ILE A 750 -10.89 -0.92 23.16
CA ILE A 750 -12.25 -1.04 23.72
C ILE A 750 -12.42 -0.12 24.94
N VAL A 751 -11.45 -0.13 25.86
CA VAL A 751 -11.48 0.75 27.05
C VAL A 751 -11.51 2.23 26.65
N TRP A 752 -10.75 2.63 25.63
CA TRP A 752 -10.79 3.99 25.12
C TRP A 752 -12.17 4.35 24.54
N MET A 753 -12.80 3.47 23.76
CA MET A 753 -14.15 3.70 23.23
C MET A 753 -15.22 3.78 24.34
N GLU A 754 -15.11 2.95 25.38
CA GLU A 754 -15.95 3.05 26.59
C GLU A 754 -15.78 4.42 27.25
N ASN A 755 -14.55 4.88 27.43
CA ASN A 755 -14.24 6.18 28.05
C ASN A 755 -14.67 7.38 27.18
N ASP A 756 -14.60 7.26 25.86
CA ASP A 756 -15.09 8.24 24.88
C ASP A 756 -16.62 8.27 24.80
N SER A 757 -17.34 7.43 25.55
CA SER A 757 -18.80 7.34 25.51
C SER A 757 -19.49 7.89 26.77
N ASP A 758 -20.77 8.26 26.63
CA ASP A 758 -21.67 8.54 27.76
C ASP A 758 -22.23 7.26 28.42
N GLU A 759 -23.09 7.39 29.43
CA GLU A 759 -23.70 6.25 30.13
C GLU A 759 -24.63 5.38 29.25
N ASN A 760 -25.06 5.89 28.11
CA ASN A 760 -25.83 5.15 27.10
C ASN A 760 -24.92 4.59 25.99
N LEU A 761 -23.60 4.63 26.18
CA LEU A 761 -22.57 4.20 25.24
C LEU A 761 -22.59 4.98 23.91
N VAL A 762 -23.00 6.25 23.95
CA VAL A 762 -22.93 7.16 22.81
C VAL A 762 -21.56 7.83 22.80
N ARG A 763 -20.79 7.61 21.72
CA ARG A 763 -19.46 8.20 21.53
C ARG A 763 -19.51 9.72 21.40
N ARG A 764 -18.50 10.39 21.95
CA ARG A 764 -18.29 11.85 21.87
C ARG A 764 -17.48 12.26 20.64
N SER A 765 -16.49 11.47 20.25
CA SER A 765 -15.65 11.79 19.10
C SER A 765 -16.37 11.51 17.77
N GLU A 766 -16.10 12.34 16.77
CA GLU A 766 -16.66 12.19 15.42
C GLU A 766 -15.92 11.12 14.59
N SER A 767 -16.44 10.86 13.39
CA SER A 767 -15.83 9.96 12.41
C SER A 767 -15.84 10.58 11.02
N PHE A 768 -15.02 10.02 10.12
CA PHE A 768 -14.97 10.38 8.71
C PHE A 768 -16.31 10.13 7.95
N GLY A 769 -17.27 9.45 8.57
CA GLY A 769 -18.52 9.04 7.93
C GLY A 769 -18.30 7.94 6.90
N ASP A 770 -19.35 7.60 6.14
CA ASP A 770 -19.25 6.64 5.03
C ASP A 770 -18.48 7.27 3.86
N HIS A 771 -17.14 7.28 4.00
CA HIS A 771 -16.21 8.00 3.16
C HIS A 771 -16.43 7.70 1.68
N LEU A 772 -16.57 8.75 0.86
CA LEU A 772 -16.84 8.68 -0.59
C LEU A 772 -18.16 8.02 -0.99
N SER A 773 -19.17 8.04 -0.10
CA SER A 773 -20.56 7.74 -0.48
C SER A 773 -21.10 8.71 -1.53
N PHE A 774 -21.99 8.21 -2.40
CA PHE A 774 -22.52 8.97 -3.52
C PHE A 774 -24.03 9.18 -3.40
N GLY A 775 -24.46 10.44 -3.28
CA GLY A 775 -25.88 10.81 -3.29
C GLY A 775 -26.71 10.28 -2.10
N ALA A 776 -26.04 9.94 -0.99
CA ALA A 776 -26.63 9.52 0.28
C ALA A 776 -25.63 9.77 1.44
N GLU A 777 -26.10 10.27 2.59
CA GLU A 777 -25.26 10.48 3.77
C GLU A 777 -25.79 9.65 4.95
N THR A 778 -24.93 8.81 5.51
CA THR A 778 -25.27 7.99 6.69
C THR A 778 -24.86 8.75 7.96
N PRO A 779 -25.74 8.90 8.97
CA PRO A 779 -25.43 9.65 10.18
C PRO A 779 -24.17 9.13 10.88
N ARG A 780 -23.22 10.03 11.16
CA ARG A 780 -21.97 9.70 11.87
C ARG A 780 -22.22 8.99 13.21
N ALA A 781 -23.24 9.44 13.96
CA ALA A 781 -23.62 8.80 15.22
C ALA A 781 -24.04 7.33 15.07
N LEU A 782 -24.72 6.99 13.96
CA LEU A 782 -25.10 5.60 13.65
C LEU A 782 -23.87 4.76 13.35
N ILE A 783 -22.95 5.28 12.52
CA ILE A 783 -21.67 4.64 12.18
C ILE A 783 -20.85 4.39 13.44
N ASN A 784 -20.71 5.39 14.31
CA ASN A 784 -19.98 5.30 15.57
C ASN A 784 -20.51 4.18 16.46
N ALA A 785 -21.84 4.10 16.63
CA ALA A 785 -22.46 3.06 17.43
C ALA A 785 -22.30 1.66 16.79
N ALA A 786 -22.43 1.56 15.46
CA ALA A 786 -22.31 0.30 14.75
C ALA A 786 -20.88 -0.28 14.84
N PHE A 787 -19.86 0.52 14.56
CA PHE A 787 -18.47 0.04 14.57
C PHE A 787 -17.93 -0.22 15.97
N PHE A 788 -18.36 0.55 16.98
CA PHE A 788 -18.07 0.20 18.38
C PHE A 788 -18.65 -1.19 18.72
N ALA A 789 -19.91 -1.44 18.38
CA ALA A 789 -20.52 -2.76 18.58
C ALA A 789 -19.80 -3.86 17.80
N TYR A 790 -19.34 -3.57 16.57
CA TYR A 790 -18.62 -4.54 15.76
C TYR A 790 -17.28 -4.93 16.38
N SER A 791 -16.45 -3.96 16.77
CA SER A 791 -15.17 -4.20 17.43
C SER A 791 -15.33 -4.99 18.73
N VAL A 792 -16.34 -4.67 19.56
CA VAL A 792 -16.64 -5.43 20.78
C VAL A 792 -17.06 -6.86 20.47
N ARG A 793 -17.91 -7.08 19.45
CA ARG A 793 -18.32 -8.43 19.03
C ARG A 793 -17.13 -9.27 18.56
N LEU A 794 -16.19 -8.66 17.83
CA LEU A 794 -14.97 -9.34 17.40
C LEU A 794 -14.06 -9.65 18.60
N MET A 795 -13.96 -8.74 19.57
CA MET A 795 -13.21 -8.99 20.81
C MET A 795 -13.78 -10.14 21.63
N ALA A 796 -15.11 -10.26 21.76
CA ALA A 796 -15.75 -11.39 22.43
C ALA A 796 -15.36 -12.73 21.78
N ARG A 797 -15.40 -12.80 20.44
CA ARG A 797 -15.00 -13.98 19.68
C ARG A 797 -13.52 -14.29 19.84
N MET A 798 -12.66 -13.29 19.64
CA MET A 798 -11.21 -13.46 19.77
C MET A 798 -10.79 -13.92 21.15
N ALA A 799 -11.39 -13.35 22.21
CA ALA A 799 -11.17 -13.78 23.59
C ALA A 799 -11.51 -15.27 23.77
N GLY A 800 -12.64 -15.73 23.24
CA GLY A 800 -13.00 -17.14 23.24
C GLY A 800 -11.98 -18.04 22.51
N GLU A 801 -11.51 -17.63 21.33
CA GLU A 801 -10.54 -18.39 20.53
C GLU A 801 -9.19 -18.60 21.21
N ILE A 802 -8.75 -17.64 22.03
CA ILE A 802 -7.49 -17.71 22.80
C ILE A 802 -7.68 -18.14 24.26
N GLY A 803 -8.88 -18.60 24.64
CA GLY A 803 -9.16 -19.14 25.97
C GLY A 803 -9.29 -18.10 27.09
N ARG A 804 -9.60 -16.84 26.76
CA ARG A 804 -9.90 -15.77 27.74
C ARG A 804 -11.42 -15.69 27.98
N GLU A 805 -11.95 -16.70 28.69
CA GLU A 805 -13.40 -16.86 28.89
C GLU A 805 -14.06 -15.68 29.62
N GLU A 806 -13.42 -15.11 30.64
CA GLU A 806 -13.95 -13.97 31.40
C GLU A 806 -14.11 -12.72 30.51
N ASP A 807 -13.11 -12.43 29.69
CA ASP A 807 -13.16 -11.32 28.73
C ASP A 807 -14.22 -11.57 27.65
N ALA A 808 -14.36 -12.81 27.18
CA ALA A 808 -15.38 -13.17 26.19
C ALA A 808 -16.80 -12.87 26.72
N VAL A 809 -17.08 -13.23 27.98
CA VAL A 809 -18.36 -12.93 28.64
C VAL A 809 -18.54 -11.41 28.80
N ARG A 810 -17.53 -10.68 29.28
CA ARG A 810 -17.59 -9.22 29.44
C ARG A 810 -17.92 -8.53 28.12
N TYR A 811 -17.23 -8.89 27.03
CA TYR A 811 -17.43 -8.26 25.74
C TYR A 811 -18.79 -8.65 25.12
N GLU A 812 -19.30 -9.85 25.35
CA GLU A 812 -20.66 -10.21 24.92
C GLU A 812 -21.72 -9.38 25.66
N GLU A 813 -21.57 -9.18 26.97
CA GLU A 813 -22.45 -8.31 27.75
C GLU A 813 -22.42 -6.84 27.27
N LEU A 814 -21.22 -6.33 26.96
CA LEU A 814 -21.04 -4.99 26.40
C LEU A 814 -21.67 -4.88 24.99
N PHE A 815 -21.49 -5.88 24.14
CA PHE A 815 -22.12 -5.93 22.81
C PHE A 815 -23.65 -5.87 22.91
N GLU A 816 -24.25 -6.65 23.81
CA GLU A 816 -25.69 -6.62 24.04
C GLU A 816 -26.18 -5.26 24.59
N GLY A 817 -25.35 -4.57 25.38
CA GLY A 817 -25.60 -3.18 25.79
C GLY A 817 -25.60 -2.20 24.61
N LEU A 818 -24.57 -2.26 23.76
CA LEU A 818 -24.43 -1.44 22.56
C LEU A 818 -25.56 -1.69 21.57
N LYS A 819 -25.96 -2.95 21.38
CA LYS A 819 -27.09 -3.36 20.54
C LYS A 819 -28.39 -2.74 21.02
N ARG A 820 -28.68 -2.76 22.33
CA ARG A 820 -29.87 -2.10 22.89
C ARG A 820 -29.84 -0.58 22.68
N SER A 821 -28.69 0.05 22.88
CA SER A 821 -28.51 1.49 22.64
C SER A 821 -28.74 1.86 21.17
N PHE A 822 -28.16 1.08 20.24
CA PHE A 822 -28.35 1.24 18.81
C PHE A 822 -29.83 1.13 18.42
N GLN A 823 -30.53 0.10 18.90
CA GLN A 823 -31.94 -0.12 18.64
C GLN A 823 -32.80 1.03 19.15
N ALA A 824 -32.59 1.47 20.39
CA ALA A 824 -33.36 2.54 21.00
C ALA A 824 -33.22 3.89 20.27
N ARG A 825 -32.06 4.13 19.64
CA ARG A 825 -31.74 5.40 18.99
C ARG A 825 -32.06 5.42 17.51
N PHE A 826 -31.73 4.35 16.78
CA PHE A 826 -31.69 4.34 15.32
C PHE A 826 -32.74 3.43 14.68
N VAL A 827 -33.47 2.61 15.44
CA VAL A 827 -34.40 1.61 14.90
C VAL A 827 -35.82 1.91 15.36
N ARG A 828 -36.73 2.10 14.41
CA ARG A 828 -38.16 2.27 14.68
C ARG A 828 -38.87 0.92 14.80
N GLU A 829 -40.07 0.93 15.40
CA GLU A 829 -40.90 -0.27 15.59
C GLU A 829 -41.26 -1.02 14.29
N ASP A 830 -41.22 -0.36 13.14
CA ASP A 830 -41.48 -0.95 11.81
C ASP A 830 -40.20 -1.46 11.10
N GLY A 831 -39.08 -1.53 11.81
CA GLY A 831 -37.78 -1.99 11.30
C GLY A 831 -37.07 -0.96 10.40
N LEU A 832 -37.53 0.29 10.37
CA LEU A 832 -36.85 1.39 9.71
C LEU A 832 -35.58 1.74 10.50
N VAL A 833 -34.44 1.76 9.82
CA VAL A 833 -33.18 2.28 10.34
C VAL A 833 -33.04 3.75 9.92
N GLU A 834 -32.64 4.63 10.84
CA GLU A 834 -32.47 6.07 10.59
C GLU A 834 -31.72 6.35 9.27
N SER A 835 -32.10 7.45 8.61
CA SER A 835 -31.65 7.93 7.28
C SER A 835 -31.95 7.03 6.06
N GLU A 836 -32.34 5.77 6.28
CA GLU A 836 -32.71 4.80 5.24
C GLU A 836 -31.67 4.65 4.10
N THR A 837 -30.38 4.88 4.40
CA THR A 837 -29.30 4.69 3.44
C THR A 837 -28.93 3.22 3.27
N GLN A 838 -28.34 2.87 2.12
CA GLN A 838 -27.85 1.51 1.88
C GLN A 838 -26.86 1.08 2.97
N THR A 839 -25.90 1.94 3.32
CA THR A 839 -24.90 1.67 4.35
C THR A 839 -25.51 1.46 5.74
N ALA A 840 -26.53 2.25 6.14
CA ALA A 840 -27.19 2.06 7.43
C ALA A 840 -27.79 0.66 7.58
N TYR A 841 -28.52 0.19 6.55
CA TYR A 841 -29.08 -1.16 6.54
C TYR A 841 -28.00 -2.24 6.48
N VAL A 842 -26.96 -2.03 5.67
CA VAL A 842 -25.85 -2.98 5.53
C VAL A 842 -25.15 -3.21 6.87
N LEU A 843 -24.78 -2.13 7.58
CA LEU A 843 -24.11 -2.23 8.88
C LEU A 843 -25.02 -2.88 9.92
N ALA A 844 -26.29 -2.45 10.01
CA ALA A 844 -27.22 -2.98 11.00
C ALA A 844 -27.48 -4.50 10.84
N LEU A 845 -27.62 -4.98 9.61
CA LEU A 845 -27.84 -6.39 9.30
C LEU A 845 -26.57 -7.24 9.44
N MET A 846 -25.43 -6.76 8.95
CA MET A 846 -24.16 -7.49 9.01
C MET A 846 -23.69 -7.72 10.45
N ILE A 847 -23.79 -6.68 11.27
CA ILE A 847 -23.34 -6.72 12.67
C ILE A 847 -24.36 -7.41 13.58
N GLY A 848 -25.60 -7.62 13.12
CA GLY A 848 -26.66 -8.27 13.90
C GLY A 848 -27.27 -7.35 14.97
N LEU A 849 -27.41 -6.06 14.64
CA LEU A 849 -27.91 -5.03 15.55
C LEU A 849 -29.44 -4.96 15.60
N LEU A 850 -30.14 -5.55 14.64
CA LEU A 850 -31.60 -5.56 14.59
C LEU A 850 -32.21 -6.72 15.39
N PRO A 851 -33.45 -6.59 15.87
CA PRO A 851 -34.26 -7.74 16.28
C PRO A 851 -34.43 -8.72 15.11
N LYS A 852 -34.36 -10.03 15.39
CA LYS A 852 -34.34 -11.07 14.35
C LYS A 852 -35.59 -11.04 13.46
N GLU A 853 -36.73 -10.71 14.03
CA GLU A 853 -38.01 -10.54 13.35
C GLU A 853 -38.05 -9.33 12.39
N MET A 854 -37.17 -8.34 12.56
CA MET A 854 -37.09 -7.14 11.74
C MET A 854 -36.09 -7.24 10.59
N GLU A 855 -35.14 -8.18 10.64
CA GLU A 855 -34.08 -8.31 9.63
C GLU A 855 -34.64 -8.43 8.20
N ARG A 856 -35.69 -9.24 8.00
CA ARG A 856 -36.36 -9.37 6.68
C ARG A 856 -37.08 -8.09 6.24
N ALA A 857 -37.53 -7.25 7.16
CA ALA A 857 -38.14 -5.96 6.80
C ALA A 857 -37.07 -4.96 6.37
N ALA A 858 -35.97 -4.87 7.13
CA ALA A 858 -34.82 -4.03 6.79
C ALA A 858 -34.17 -4.44 5.46
N LEU A 859 -34.00 -5.74 5.20
CA LEU A 859 -33.50 -6.26 3.92
C LEU A 859 -34.38 -5.80 2.75
N ARG A 860 -35.71 -5.90 2.88
CA ARG A 860 -36.64 -5.44 1.83
C ARG A 860 -36.47 -3.95 1.55
N ARG A 861 -36.28 -3.13 2.60
CA ARG A 861 -36.02 -1.69 2.43
C ARG A 861 -34.69 -1.43 1.70
N LEU A 862 -33.63 -2.17 2.03
CA LEU A 862 -32.35 -2.09 1.31
C LEU A 862 -32.53 -2.43 -0.18
N VAL A 863 -33.20 -3.54 -0.50
CA VAL A 863 -33.44 -3.96 -1.90
C VAL A 863 -34.34 -2.96 -2.64
N ASP A 864 -35.38 -2.44 -1.99
CA ASP A 864 -36.25 -1.44 -2.61
C ASP A 864 -35.50 -0.10 -2.81
N ASN A 865 -34.61 0.30 -1.90
CA ASN A 865 -33.74 1.45 -2.08
C ASN A 865 -32.82 1.28 -3.30
N ILE A 866 -32.15 0.13 -3.42
CA ILE A 866 -31.32 -0.21 -4.60
C ILE A 866 -32.15 -0.14 -5.89
N ARG A 867 -33.35 -0.73 -5.89
CA ARG A 867 -34.25 -0.72 -7.06
C ARG A 867 -34.71 0.68 -7.43
N GLN A 868 -35.04 1.52 -6.45
CA GLN A 868 -35.47 2.91 -6.67
C GLN A 868 -34.36 3.79 -7.25
N ARG A 869 -33.10 3.40 -7.03
CA ARG A 869 -31.90 4.03 -7.63
C ARG A 869 -31.44 3.32 -8.90
N ASP A 870 -32.38 2.69 -9.59
CA ASP A 870 -32.15 1.96 -10.84
C ASP A 870 -31.01 0.94 -10.75
N TRP A 871 -30.94 0.21 -9.62
CA TRP A 871 -29.91 -0.79 -9.36
C TRP A 871 -28.49 -0.22 -9.28
N HIS A 872 -28.34 0.98 -8.69
CA HIS A 872 -27.04 1.59 -8.38
C HIS A 872 -26.72 1.61 -6.88
N MET A 873 -25.43 1.62 -6.59
CA MET A 873 -24.91 1.76 -5.23
C MET A 873 -24.82 3.23 -4.85
N THR A 874 -24.99 3.50 -3.55
CA THR A 874 -24.73 4.83 -2.96
C THR A 874 -23.70 4.78 -1.83
N THR A 875 -23.17 3.60 -1.56
CA THR A 875 -22.28 3.33 -0.44
C THR A 875 -20.89 3.91 -0.67
N GLY A 876 -20.29 4.42 0.40
CA GLY A 876 -18.86 4.68 0.48
C GLY A 876 -18.08 3.42 0.85
N PHE A 877 -16.87 3.58 1.39
CA PHE A 877 -15.95 2.49 1.73
C PHE A 877 -16.53 1.48 2.73
N MET A 878 -17.36 1.94 3.66
CA MET A 878 -17.95 1.06 4.66
C MET A 878 -18.99 0.14 4.03
N GLY A 879 -19.94 0.72 3.29
CA GLY A 879 -21.05 -0.05 2.72
C GLY A 879 -20.64 -0.95 1.56
N VAL A 880 -19.74 -0.49 0.68
CA VAL A 880 -19.29 -1.24 -0.51
C VAL A 880 -18.67 -2.58 -0.13
N SER A 881 -17.96 -2.62 0.98
CA SER A 881 -17.20 -3.79 1.45
C SER A 881 -18.10 -4.93 1.93
N TYR A 882 -19.37 -4.66 2.24
CA TYR A 882 -20.24 -5.68 2.84
C TYR A 882 -21.54 -5.92 2.07
N ILE A 883 -21.95 -5.03 1.16
CA ILE A 883 -23.29 -5.08 0.54
C ILE A 883 -23.54 -6.35 -0.28
N LEU A 884 -22.62 -6.75 -1.17
CA LEU A 884 -22.83 -7.95 -1.99
C LEU A 884 -22.80 -9.25 -1.16
N PRO A 885 -21.83 -9.45 -0.24
CA PRO A 885 -21.85 -10.59 0.66
C PRO A 885 -23.15 -10.67 1.45
N LEU A 886 -23.59 -9.54 2.03
CA LEU A 886 -24.83 -9.46 2.80
C LEU A 886 -26.05 -9.87 1.96
N LEU A 887 -26.22 -9.30 0.77
CA LEU A 887 -27.33 -9.63 -0.12
C LEU A 887 -27.35 -11.13 -0.42
N SER A 888 -26.20 -11.74 -0.74
CA SER A 888 -26.12 -13.18 -1.00
C SER A 888 -26.42 -14.05 0.22
N GLU A 889 -25.94 -13.69 1.42
CA GLU A 889 -26.26 -14.43 2.66
C GLU A 889 -27.75 -14.41 3.00
N TYR A 890 -28.43 -13.32 2.65
CA TYR A 890 -29.88 -13.17 2.85
C TYR A 890 -30.73 -13.70 1.66
N GLY A 891 -30.10 -14.31 0.65
CA GLY A 891 -30.78 -14.92 -0.50
C GLY A 891 -31.14 -13.97 -1.64
N GLU A 892 -30.69 -12.70 -1.59
CA GLU A 892 -30.88 -11.66 -2.61
C GLU A 892 -29.73 -11.64 -3.63
N THR A 893 -29.20 -12.82 -3.99
CA THR A 893 -28.05 -12.97 -4.90
C THR A 893 -28.31 -12.37 -6.29
N ALA A 894 -29.56 -12.40 -6.78
CA ALA A 894 -29.91 -11.76 -8.05
C ALA A 894 -29.72 -10.23 -8.00
N THR A 895 -30.01 -9.61 -6.85
CA THR A 895 -29.76 -8.18 -6.62
C THR A 895 -28.26 -7.90 -6.55
N ALA A 896 -27.48 -8.78 -5.90
CA ALA A 896 -26.02 -8.66 -5.89
C ALA A 896 -25.41 -8.70 -7.31
N TYR A 897 -25.86 -9.63 -8.17
CA TYR A 897 -25.44 -9.67 -9.57
C TYR A 897 -25.79 -8.41 -10.35
N ARG A 898 -26.99 -7.84 -10.12
CA ARG A 898 -27.39 -6.59 -10.79
C ARG A 898 -26.47 -5.42 -10.42
N LEU A 899 -26.06 -5.31 -9.16
CA LEU A 899 -25.09 -4.31 -8.74
C LEU A 899 -23.70 -4.57 -9.34
N LEU A 900 -23.22 -5.82 -9.29
CA LEU A 900 -21.90 -6.20 -9.80
C LEU A 900 -21.75 -5.93 -11.30
N LEU A 901 -22.80 -6.23 -12.07
CA LEU A 901 -22.81 -6.13 -13.53
C LEU A 901 -23.41 -4.82 -14.03
N GLN A 902 -23.64 -3.84 -13.15
CA GLN A 902 -24.07 -2.51 -13.57
C GLN A 902 -22.94 -1.84 -14.37
N GLU A 903 -23.28 -1.28 -15.53
CA GLU A 903 -22.34 -0.64 -16.46
C GLU A 903 -22.41 0.88 -16.39
N THR A 904 -23.54 1.45 -15.94
CA THR A 904 -23.70 2.90 -15.81
C THR A 904 -23.15 3.41 -14.48
N PHE A 905 -22.79 4.69 -14.46
CA PHE A 905 -22.29 5.37 -13.27
C PHE A 905 -23.40 5.57 -12.22
N PRO A 906 -23.13 5.35 -10.90
CA PRO A 906 -21.91 4.77 -10.30
C PRO A 906 -21.93 3.23 -10.23
N SER A 907 -20.84 2.59 -10.69
CA SER A 907 -20.66 1.13 -10.63
C SER A 907 -19.18 0.74 -10.77
N TRP A 908 -18.85 -0.54 -10.56
CA TRP A 908 -17.49 -1.06 -10.78
C TRP A 908 -17.12 -1.20 -12.26
N LEU A 909 -18.07 -1.56 -13.12
CA LEU A 909 -17.77 -1.76 -14.54
C LEU A 909 -17.68 -0.44 -15.30
N TYR A 910 -18.25 0.65 -14.78
CA TYR A 910 -18.15 1.97 -15.39
C TYR A 910 -16.68 2.43 -15.56
N PRO A 911 -15.81 2.45 -14.52
CA PRO A 911 -14.37 2.71 -14.70
C PRO A 911 -13.69 1.75 -15.67
N VAL A 912 -14.03 0.46 -15.63
CA VAL A 912 -13.46 -0.57 -16.50
C VAL A 912 -13.72 -0.26 -17.98
N MET A 913 -14.95 0.10 -18.32
CA MET A 913 -15.34 0.50 -19.67
C MET A 913 -14.64 1.80 -20.12
N ASN A 914 -14.25 2.63 -19.15
CA ASN A 914 -13.53 3.88 -19.35
C ASN A 914 -12.00 3.74 -19.21
N GLY A 915 -11.48 2.53 -19.46
CA GLY A 915 -10.04 2.27 -19.59
C GLY A 915 -9.29 2.09 -18.27
N ALA A 916 -9.98 1.98 -17.14
CA ALA A 916 -9.34 1.71 -15.86
C ALA A 916 -8.53 0.40 -15.91
N THR A 917 -7.33 0.43 -15.36
CA THR A 917 -6.45 -0.74 -15.20
C THR A 917 -6.17 -1.06 -13.72
N THR A 918 -6.76 -0.27 -12.84
CA THR A 918 -6.69 -0.27 -11.38
C THR A 918 -8.04 0.22 -10.87
N ILE A 919 -8.33 -0.02 -9.59
CA ILE A 919 -9.50 0.54 -8.91
C ILE A 919 -9.24 2.02 -8.61
N TRP A 920 -10.23 2.88 -8.86
CA TRP A 920 -10.15 4.32 -8.57
C TRP A 920 -10.60 4.59 -7.13
N GLU A 921 -10.14 5.70 -6.56
CA GLU A 921 -10.55 6.14 -5.21
C GLU A 921 -12.03 6.50 -5.17
N ARG A 922 -12.53 7.16 -6.22
CA ARG A 922 -13.91 7.62 -6.35
C ARG A 922 -14.64 6.88 -7.45
N TRP A 923 -15.95 6.66 -7.23
CA TRP A 923 -16.87 6.19 -8.29
C TRP A 923 -16.86 7.10 -9.51
N ASP A 924 -16.69 8.40 -9.30
CA ASP A 924 -16.69 9.45 -10.32
C ASP A 924 -15.32 10.05 -10.57
N GLY A 925 -14.22 9.36 -10.27
CA GLY A 925 -12.86 9.90 -10.46
C GLY A 925 -12.64 10.53 -11.85
N TRP A 926 -13.33 9.98 -12.85
CA TRP A 926 -13.65 10.66 -14.10
C TRP A 926 -15.05 10.27 -14.60
N ASN A 927 -15.80 11.20 -15.18
CA ASN A 927 -17.00 10.88 -15.97
C ASN A 927 -17.20 11.80 -17.18
N GLU A 928 -18.08 11.40 -18.10
CA GLU A 928 -18.33 12.13 -19.35
C GLU A 928 -18.91 13.54 -19.13
N GLU A 929 -19.71 13.74 -18.08
CA GLU A 929 -20.40 15.01 -17.82
C GLU A 929 -19.49 16.07 -17.19
N ARG A 930 -18.59 15.66 -16.30
CA ARG A 930 -17.78 16.56 -15.45
C ARG A 930 -16.28 16.49 -15.73
N GLY A 931 -15.81 15.50 -16.48
CA GLY A 931 -14.39 15.22 -16.64
C GLY A 931 -13.78 14.66 -15.36
N PHE A 932 -12.56 15.07 -15.05
CA PHE A 932 -11.88 14.66 -13.81
C PHE A 932 -12.53 15.27 -12.58
N GLN A 933 -12.65 14.47 -11.52
CA GLN A 933 -13.03 14.96 -10.20
C GLN A 933 -11.99 15.87 -9.56
N ASP A 934 -12.36 16.47 -8.44
CA ASP A 934 -11.52 17.38 -7.67
C ASP A 934 -10.14 16.77 -7.37
N PRO A 935 -9.06 17.30 -7.96
CA PRO A 935 -7.72 16.74 -7.83
C PRO A 935 -7.13 16.86 -6.42
N GLU A 936 -7.76 17.60 -5.51
CA GLU A 936 -7.40 17.59 -4.09
C GLU A 936 -7.43 16.17 -3.49
N MET A 937 -8.29 15.30 -4.01
CA MET A 937 -8.38 13.90 -3.59
C MET A 937 -9.01 13.06 -4.70
N ASN A 938 -8.21 12.70 -5.72
CA ASN A 938 -8.66 11.90 -6.87
C ASN A 938 -7.57 10.95 -7.41
N SER A 939 -7.33 9.85 -6.70
CA SER A 939 -6.43 8.77 -7.14
C SER A 939 -7.12 7.82 -8.13
N PHE A 940 -6.35 7.37 -9.13
CA PHE A 940 -6.77 6.30 -10.04
C PHE A 940 -6.21 4.93 -9.63
N ASN A 941 -5.63 4.79 -8.44
CA ASN A 941 -5.09 3.54 -7.92
C ASN A 941 -5.27 3.39 -6.40
N HIS A 942 -6.46 2.99 -6.01
CA HIS A 942 -6.87 2.81 -4.63
C HIS A 942 -7.67 1.52 -4.47
N TYR A 943 -7.31 0.64 -3.53
CA TYR A 943 -7.89 -0.71 -3.50
C TYR A 943 -9.22 -0.84 -2.75
N ALA A 944 -9.67 0.17 -1.99
CA ALA A 944 -10.82 0.05 -1.08
C ALA A 944 -12.11 -0.41 -1.79
N LEU A 945 -12.46 0.21 -2.93
CA LEU A 945 -13.63 -0.21 -3.74
C LEU A 945 -13.44 -1.58 -4.43
N GLY A 946 -12.21 -2.11 -4.43
CA GLY A 946 -11.86 -3.44 -4.89
C GLY A 946 -12.25 -4.55 -3.90
N SER A 947 -12.80 -4.21 -2.74
CA SER A 947 -13.36 -5.18 -1.77
C SER A 947 -14.41 -6.11 -2.40
N VAL A 948 -15.04 -5.71 -3.51
CA VAL A 948 -15.91 -6.56 -4.35
C VAL A 948 -15.28 -7.91 -4.75
N GLY A 949 -13.95 -7.98 -4.83
CA GLY A 949 -13.24 -9.22 -5.14
C GLY A 949 -13.58 -10.37 -4.19
N GLU A 950 -13.83 -10.09 -2.90
CA GLU A 950 -14.21 -11.13 -1.95
C GLU A 950 -15.51 -11.81 -2.35
N TRP A 951 -16.44 -11.08 -2.97
CA TRP A 951 -17.72 -11.64 -3.36
C TRP A 951 -17.56 -12.63 -4.52
N ILE A 952 -16.67 -12.28 -5.46
CA ILE A 952 -16.32 -13.12 -6.61
C ILE A 952 -15.68 -14.43 -6.12
N TYR A 953 -14.76 -14.37 -5.17
CA TYR A 953 -14.16 -15.58 -4.58
C TYR A 953 -15.16 -16.42 -3.76
N ARG A 954 -15.95 -15.77 -2.89
CA ARG A 954 -16.77 -16.47 -1.89
C ARG A 954 -18.11 -16.97 -2.43
N TYR A 955 -18.70 -16.29 -3.41
CA TYR A 955 -20.05 -16.57 -3.88
C TYR A 955 -20.10 -16.94 -5.36
N LEU A 956 -19.39 -16.24 -6.24
CA LEU A 956 -19.39 -16.61 -7.67
C LEU A 956 -18.68 -17.95 -7.89
N VAL A 957 -17.42 -18.07 -7.47
CA VAL A 957 -16.66 -19.34 -7.56
C VAL A 957 -16.91 -20.23 -6.34
N GLY A 958 -17.29 -19.65 -5.20
CA GLY A 958 -17.83 -20.40 -4.07
C GLY A 958 -16.81 -20.87 -3.03
N ILE A 959 -15.56 -20.43 -3.07
CA ILE A 959 -14.54 -20.85 -2.08
C ILE A 959 -14.64 -19.91 -0.87
N ASP A 960 -15.12 -20.39 0.27
CA ASP A 960 -15.26 -19.56 1.48
C ASP A 960 -14.85 -20.31 2.75
N LEU A 961 -14.63 -19.57 3.82
CA LEU A 961 -14.31 -20.12 5.14
C LEU A 961 -15.52 -20.88 5.72
N ASP A 962 -15.22 -21.89 6.52
CA ASP A 962 -16.15 -22.47 7.48
C ASP A 962 -16.48 -21.43 8.57
N ASP A 963 -17.66 -21.49 9.17
CA ASP A 963 -18.07 -20.53 10.22
C ASP A 963 -17.48 -20.89 11.59
N GLN A 964 -17.17 -22.17 11.83
CA GLN A 964 -16.65 -22.69 13.10
C GLN A 964 -15.13 -22.92 13.08
N GLU A 965 -14.56 -23.22 11.91
CA GLU A 965 -13.12 -23.51 11.78
C GLU A 965 -12.37 -22.39 11.03
N ALA A 966 -11.17 -22.08 11.49
CA ALA A 966 -10.27 -21.11 10.86
C ALA A 966 -9.23 -21.77 9.96
N GLY A 967 -8.58 -20.99 9.10
CA GLY A 967 -7.38 -21.44 8.38
C GLY A 967 -7.61 -22.28 7.12
N PHE A 968 -8.86 -22.48 6.68
CA PHE A 968 -9.24 -23.45 5.64
C PHE A 968 -8.93 -24.91 6.00
N ARG A 969 -8.87 -25.25 7.30
CA ARG A 969 -8.80 -26.66 7.73
C ARG A 969 -10.10 -27.40 7.39
N SER A 970 -11.23 -26.76 7.70
CA SER A 970 -12.54 -27.01 7.10
C SER A 970 -12.93 -25.75 6.35
N PHE A 971 -13.62 -25.89 5.22
CA PHE A 971 -14.07 -24.76 4.42
C PHE A 971 -15.35 -25.07 3.65
N ARG A 972 -15.90 -24.09 2.93
CA ARG A 972 -17.11 -24.23 2.13
C ARG A 972 -16.77 -24.12 0.64
N ILE A 973 -17.43 -24.96 -0.15
CA ILE A 973 -17.55 -24.80 -1.60
C ILE A 973 -19.03 -24.60 -1.92
N ARG A 974 -19.42 -23.37 -2.26
CA ARG A 974 -20.82 -22.96 -2.46
C ARG A 974 -20.99 -22.01 -3.65
N PRO A 975 -20.65 -22.42 -4.89
CA PRO A 975 -20.80 -21.56 -6.05
C PRO A 975 -22.27 -21.15 -6.24
N LEU A 976 -22.51 -19.90 -6.62
CA LEU A 976 -23.82 -19.35 -6.92
C LEU A 976 -23.89 -18.88 -8.39
N PRO A 977 -23.98 -19.78 -9.38
CA PRO A 977 -24.09 -19.39 -10.78
C PRO A 977 -25.29 -18.46 -11.03
N GLY A 978 -25.11 -17.42 -11.84
CA GLY A 978 -26.15 -16.42 -12.08
C GLY A 978 -25.65 -15.23 -12.90
N GLY A 979 -26.50 -14.21 -13.05
CA GLY A 979 -26.13 -12.96 -13.73
C GLY A 979 -25.79 -13.09 -15.22
N GLY A 980 -26.14 -14.20 -15.87
CA GLY A 980 -25.73 -14.47 -17.25
C GLY A 980 -24.29 -15.01 -17.39
N ILE A 981 -23.60 -15.27 -16.28
CA ILE A 981 -22.29 -15.92 -16.29
C ILE A 981 -22.48 -17.44 -16.46
N SER A 982 -21.86 -18.01 -17.48
CA SER A 982 -21.98 -19.42 -17.85
C SER A 982 -20.84 -20.28 -17.33
N SER A 983 -19.73 -19.68 -16.89
CA SER A 983 -18.64 -20.40 -16.23
C SER A 983 -17.83 -19.51 -15.31
N ALA A 984 -17.32 -20.07 -14.21
CA ALA A 984 -16.28 -19.45 -13.41
C ALA A 984 -15.36 -20.52 -12.80
N ALA A 985 -14.05 -20.24 -12.84
CA ALA A 985 -13.01 -21.10 -12.32
C ALA A 985 -12.09 -20.31 -11.40
N CYS A 986 -11.74 -20.91 -10.27
CA CYS A 986 -10.76 -20.36 -9.34
C CYS A 986 -9.85 -21.46 -8.80
N ARG A 987 -8.55 -21.18 -8.85
CA ARG A 987 -7.53 -21.86 -8.06
C ARG A 987 -7.16 -20.94 -6.90
N TYR A 988 -7.17 -21.46 -5.68
CA TYR A 988 -6.71 -20.76 -4.47
C TYR A 988 -5.71 -21.63 -3.70
N ASP A 989 -4.47 -21.17 -3.55
CA ASP A 989 -3.42 -21.85 -2.80
C ASP A 989 -3.46 -21.40 -1.32
N SER A 990 -4.17 -22.17 -0.49
CA SER A 990 -4.23 -21.98 0.95
C SER A 990 -2.93 -22.44 1.64
N LEU A 991 -2.83 -22.23 2.97
CA LEU A 991 -1.72 -22.79 3.76
C LEU A 991 -1.64 -24.32 3.72
N TYR A 992 -2.76 -25.01 3.50
CA TYR A 992 -2.82 -26.47 3.40
C TYR A 992 -2.54 -27.00 1.98
N GLY A 993 -2.57 -26.13 0.98
CA GLY A 993 -2.41 -26.48 -0.43
C GLY A 993 -3.55 -25.93 -1.29
N ARG A 994 -3.61 -26.43 -2.53
CA ARG A 994 -4.54 -25.95 -3.54
C ARG A 994 -5.99 -26.34 -3.25
N ILE A 995 -6.87 -25.35 -3.31
CA ILE A 995 -8.32 -25.47 -3.38
C ILE A 995 -8.76 -25.05 -4.79
N GLU A 996 -9.57 -25.86 -5.46
CA GLU A 996 -10.11 -25.54 -6.79
C GLU A 996 -11.63 -25.59 -6.78
N SER A 997 -12.25 -24.62 -7.44
CA SER A 997 -13.69 -24.62 -7.77
C SER A 997 -13.84 -24.14 -9.20
N ASP A 998 -14.27 -25.03 -10.09
CA ASP A 998 -14.45 -24.76 -11.51
C ASP A 998 -15.80 -25.27 -11.97
N TRP A 999 -16.73 -24.34 -12.23
CA TRP A 999 -18.05 -24.67 -12.70
C TRP A 999 -18.35 -24.10 -14.09
N SER A 1000 -19.18 -24.84 -14.84
CA SER A 1000 -19.71 -24.41 -16.13
C SER A 1000 -21.14 -24.90 -16.32
N ILE A 1001 -21.95 -24.10 -17.00
CA ILE A 1001 -23.32 -24.41 -17.40
C ILE A 1001 -23.35 -24.59 -18.92
N ALA A 1002 -23.88 -25.72 -19.35
CA ALA A 1002 -24.14 -26.04 -20.75
C ALA A 1002 -25.56 -26.63 -20.92
N ASP A 1003 -25.93 -26.99 -22.15
CA ASP A 1003 -27.26 -27.54 -22.47
C ASP A 1003 -27.60 -28.82 -21.68
N ASP A 1004 -26.59 -29.58 -21.26
CA ASP A 1004 -26.73 -30.82 -20.48
C ASP A 1004 -26.67 -30.62 -18.97
N GLY A 1005 -26.61 -29.36 -18.50
CA GLY A 1005 -26.72 -28.96 -17.11
C GLY A 1005 -25.46 -28.30 -16.53
N LEU A 1006 -25.29 -28.40 -15.22
CA LEU A 1006 -24.16 -27.82 -14.47
C LEU A 1006 -23.07 -28.89 -14.26
N SER A 1007 -21.82 -28.54 -14.57
CA SER A 1007 -20.63 -29.31 -14.18
C SER A 1007 -19.82 -28.52 -13.17
N LEU A 1008 -19.31 -29.17 -12.13
CA LEU A 1008 -18.45 -28.58 -11.09
C LEU A 1008 -17.28 -29.52 -10.77
N ARG A 1009 -16.05 -29.05 -11.00
CA ARG A 1009 -14.82 -29.70 -10.57
C ARG A 1009 -14.31 -29.06 -9.29
N VAL A 1010 -13.88 -29.91 -8.36
CA VAL A 1010 -13.40 -29.50 -7.05
C VAL A 1010 -12.09 -30.20 -6.71
N GLU A 1011 -11.11 -29.45 -6.18
CA GLU A 1011 -9.91 -30.00 -5.53
C GLU A 1011 -9.88 -29.54 -4.06
N VAL A 1012 -9.71 -30.50 -3.15
CA VAL A 1012 -9.56 -30.27 -1.70
C VAL A 1012 -8.18 -30.79 -1.27
N PRO A 1013 -7.33 -29.97 -0.62
CA PRO A 1013 -5.97 -30.38 -0.27
C PRO A 1013 -5.96 -31.43 0.85
N ALA A 1014 -4.91 -32.25 0.92
CA ALA A 1014 -4.77 -33.27 1.96
C ALA A 1014 -4.85 -32.64 3.36
N ASN A 1015 -5.35 -33.40 4.34
CA ASN A 1015 -5.56 -32.95 5.72
C ASN A 1015 -6.63 -31.86 5.92
N THR A 1016 -7.45 -31.60 4.89
CA THR A 1016 -8.60 -30.69 4.98
C THR A 1016 -9.90 -31.36 4.53
N SER A 1017 -11.01 -30.68 4.75
CA SER A 1017 -12.34 -31.09 4.26
C SER A 1017 -13.16 -29.87 3.85
N ALA A 1018 -14.20 -30.09 3.04
CA ALA A 1018 -15.15 -29.05 2.68
C ALA A 1018 -16.61 -29.47 2.87
N GLU A 1019 -17.46 -28.52 3.23
CA GLU A 1019 -18.90 -28.60 3.00
C GLU A 1019 -19.20 -28.06 1.60
N LEU A 1020 -19.72 -28.94 0.73
CA LEU A 1020 -20.14 -28.60 -0.61
C LEU A 1020 -21.65 -28.34 -0.63
N ARG A 1021 -22.05 -27.14 -1.07
CA ARG A 1021 -23.41 -26.82 -1.49
C ARG A 1021 -23.43 -26.82 -3.02
N LEU A 1022 -23.93 -27.89 -3.61
CA LEU A 1022 -24.07 -28.06 -5.06
C LEU A 1022 -25.45 -27.52 -5.50
N PRO A 1023 -25.51 -26.47 -6.35
CA PRO A 1023 -26.76 -25.98 -6.91
C PRO A 1023 -27.47 -27.08 -7.74
N ALA A 1024 -28.68 -27.47 -7.33
CA ALA A 1024 -29.45 -28.53 -7.98
C ALA A 1024 -30.93 -28.44 -7.60
N GLN A 1025 -31.83 -28.43 -8.59
CA GLN A 1025 -33.28 -28.50 -8.36
C GLN A 1025 -33.67 -29.80 -7.63
N ALA A 1026 -34.82 -29.87 -6.96
CA ALA A 1026 -35.17 -31.01 -6.09
C ALA A 1026 -35.14 -32.39 -6.78
N ASP A 1027 -35.45 -32.48 -8.06
CA ASP A 1027 -35.58 -33.70 -8.86
C ASP A 1027 -34.41 -33.94 -9.85
N ALA A 1028 -33.45 -33.01 -9.93
CA ALA A 1028 -32.32 -33.13 -10.84
C ALA A 1028 -31.46 -34.37 -10.53
N GLU A 1029 -31.02 -35.08 -11.58
CA GLU A 1029 -30.07 -36.19 -11.44
C GLU A 1029 -28.69 -35.62 -11.11
N ILE A 1030 -28.06 -36.12 -10.04
CA ILE A 1030 -26.71 -35.74 -9.64
C ILE A 1030 -25.78 -36.93 -9.89
N ARG A 1031 -24.64 -36.67 -10.53
CA ARG A 1031 -23.55 -37.62 -10.72
C ARG A 1031 -22.28 -37.13 -10.04
N ILE A 1032 -21.54 -38.06 -9.43
CA ILE A 1032 -20.20 -37.84 -8.90
C ILE A 1032 -19.26 -38.78 -9.66
N ASP A 1033 -18.26 -38.23 -10.33
CA ASP A 1033 -17.32 -38.95 -11.21
C ASP A 1033 -18.03 -39.85 -12.24
N GLY A 1034 -19.12 -39.34 -12.80
CA GLY A 1034 -19.96 -40.04 -13.76
C GLY A 1034 -20.95 -41.06 -13.18
N MET A 1035 -20.92 -41.33 -11.87
CA MET A 1035 -21.82 -42.28 -11.21
C MET A 1035 -23.05 -41.57 -10.61
N PRO A 1036 -24.29 -42.01 -10.90
CA PRO A 1036 -25.50 -41.39 -10.35
C PRO A 1036 -25.66 -41.68 -8.85
N ILE A 1037 -26.15 -40.67 -8.11
CA ILE A 1037 -26.51 -40.82 -6.70
C ILE A 1037 -27.92 -41.43 -6.62
N VAL A 1038 -28.00 -42.72 -6.26
CA VAL A 1038 -29.27 -43.45 -6.08
C VAL A 1038 -29.95 -43.12 -4.74
N ALA A 1039 -31.27 -43.27 -4.63
CA ALA A 1039 -32.05 -42.90 -3.43
C ALA A 1039 -31.48 -43.45 -2.10
N HIS A 1040 -31.05 -44.72 -2.05
CA HIS A 1040 -30.44 -45.31 -0.84
C HIS A 1040 -29.10 -44.66 -0.43
N ALA A 1041 -28.44 -43.91 -1.33
CA ALA A 1041 -27.25 -43.12 -1.01
C ALA A 1041 -27.56 -41.82 -0.27
N GLN A 1042 -28.81 -41.38 -0.30
CA GLN A 1042 -29.28 -40.18 0.37
C GLN A 1042 -29.67 -40.46 1.83
N ASP A 1043 -29.86 -41.74 2.18
CA ASP A 1043 -30.25 -42.23 3.51
C ASP A 1043 -29.09 -42.88 4.30
N ASP A 1044 -27.88 -42.90 3.73
CA ASP A 1044 -26.71 -43.63 4.26
C ASP A 1044 -25.61 -42.67 4.71
N ASP A 1045 -25.36 -42.61 6.02
CA ASP A 1045 -24.34 -41.75 6.66
C ASP A 1045 -22.90 -42.25 6.45
N ALA A 1046 -22.68 -43.40 5.80
CA ALA A 1046 -21.34 -43.94 5.58
C ALA A 1046 -20.56 -43.14 4.51
N ALA A 1047 -19.30 -42.81 4.81
CA ALA A 1047 -18.41 -42.13 3.86
C ALA A 1047 -18.13 -43.01 2.63
N ARG A 1048 -18.40 -42.47 1.43
CA ARG A 1048 -18.22 -43.12 0.13
C ARG A 1048 -17.05 -42.45 -0.58
N ASP A 1049 -15.94 -43.16 -0.77
CA ASP A 1049 -14.75 -42.67 -1.47
C ASP A 1049 -14.42 -41.18 -1.20
N GLY A 1050 -14.45 -40.77 0.08
CA GLY A 1050 -14.13 -39.40 0.50
C GLY A 1050 -15.31 -38.42 0.59
N TRP A 1051 -16.55 -38.78 0.25
CA TRP A 1051 -17.72 -37.90 0.36
C TRP A 1051 -18.89 -38.53 1.15
N THR A 1052 -19.77 -37.67 1.67
CA THR A 1052 -21.01 -38.06 2.38
C THR A 1052 -22.12 -37.09 2.00
N PHE A 1053 -23.30 -37.61 1.65
CA PHE A 1053 -24.49 -36.78 1.42
C PHE A 1053 -25.08 -36.34 2.76
N ILE A 1054 -25.44 -35.06 2.88
CA ILE A 1054 -26.00 -34.49 4.12
C ILE A 1054 -27.51 -34.32 3.99
N ARG A 1055 -27.94 -33.57 2.98
CA ARG A 1055 -29.36 -33.26 2.73
C ARG A 1055 -29.54 -32.68 1.32
N ARG A 1056 -30.80 -32.61 0.89
CA ARG A 1056 -31.22 -31.84 -0.30
C ARG A 1056 -32.40 -30.95 0.07
N ASP A 1057 -32.40 -29.73 -0.45
CA ASP A 1057 -33.57 -28.86 -0.43
C ASP A 1057 -33.98 -28.49 -1.87
N VAL A 1058 -34.87 -27.50 -2.00
CA VAL A 1058 -35.45 -27.11 -3.30
C VAL A 1058 -34.40 -26.54 -4.26
N TRP A 1059 -33.28 -26.04 -3.74
CA TRP A 1059 -32.29 -25.27 -4.50
C TRP A 1059 -30.90 -25.92 -4.55
N ALA A 1060 -30.58 -26.80 -3.61
CA ALA A 1060 -29.25 -27.41 -3.54
C ALA A 1060 -29.22 -28.80 -2.90
N ALA A 1061 -28.18 -29.55 -3.26
CA ALA A 1061 -27.73 -30.74 -2.54
C ALA A 1061 -26.47 -30.42 -1.73
N TYR A 1062 -26.39 -30.98 -0.52
CA TYR A 1062 -25.32 -30.71 0.44
C TYR A 1062 -24.49 -31.96 0.68
N PHE A 1063 -23.17 -31.82 0.64
CA PHE A 1063 -22.22 -32.89 0.85
C PHE A 1063 -21.13 -32.46 1.83
N ARG A 1064 -20.57 -33.43 2.56
CA ARG A 1064 -19.24 -33.29 3.16
C ARG A 1064 -18.27 -34.03 2.25
N ILE A 1065 -17.18 -33.37 1.87
CA ILE A 1065 -16.11 -33.97 1.07
C ILE A 1065 -14.77 -33.84 1.81
N GLY A 1066 -13.98 -34.90 1.82
CA GLY A 1066 -12.59 -34.88 2.30
C GLY A 1066 -11.65 -34.45 1.18
N SER A 1067 -10.34 -34.49 1.45
CA SER A 1067 -9.30 -34.21 0.45
C SER A 1067 -9.44 -35.04 -0.83
N GLY A 1068 -8.90 -34.54 -1.94
CA GLY A 1068 -8.92 -35.16 -3.25
C GLY A 1068 -9.66 -34.34 -4.30
N ARG A 1069 -9.78 -34.92 -5.50
CA ARG A 1069 -10.45 -34.31 -6.65
C ARG A 1069 -11.81 -34.94 -6.86
N TYR A 1070 -12.82 -34.15 -7.18
CA TYR A 1070 -14.20 -34.60 -7.41
C TYR A 1070 -14.78 -33.90 -8.65
N GLU A 1071 -15.57 -34.63 -9.44
CA GLU A 1071 -16.37 -34.07 -10.52
C GLU A 1071 -17.85 -34.28 -10.24
N PHE A 1072 -18.59 -33.19 -10.09
CA PHE A 1072 -20.04 -33.18 -9.91
C PHE A 1072 -20.73 -32.77 -11.21
N LYS A 1073 -21.82 -33.47 -11.55
CA LYS A 1073 -22.69 -33.10 -12.67
C LYS A 1073 -24.14 -33.11 -12.22
N VAL A 1074 -24.88 -32.05 -12.55
CA VAL A 1074 -26.32 -31.91 -12.30
C VAL A 1074 -27.01 -31.83 -13.65
N ALA A 1075 -27.83 -32.83 -13.98
CA ALA A 1075 -28.59 -32.84 -15.21
C ALA A 1075 -29.69 -31.77 -15.16
N THR A 1076 -29.87 -31.02 -16.26
CA THR A 1076 -30.84 -29.92 -16.43
C THR A 1076 -30.67 -28.77 -15.40
N TRP A 1077 -30.27 -27.60 -15.88
CA TRP A 1077 -30.03 -26.37 -15.09
C TRP A 1077 -31.21 -25.40 -15.18
#